data_AF-A0A248VSL6-F1
#
_entry.id   AF-A0A248VSL6-F1
#
_cell.length_a   1.000
_cell.length_b   1.000
_cell.length_c   1.000
_cell.angle_alpha   90.00
_cell.angle_beta   90.00
_cell.angle_gamma   90.00
#
_symmetry.space_group_name_H-M   'P 1'
#
loop_
_entity.id
_entity.type
_entity.pdbx_description
1 polymer ?
#
loop_
_entity_poly.entity_id
_entity_poly.type
_entity_poly.pdbx_seq_one_letter_code
_entity_poly.pdbx_strand_id
1 'polypeptide(L)'
;MTSTSRRRFLQTVASSAGAAAALTALPESIRNALAVPAFSRTGTIRDVEHIVVFMQENRSFDHYFGHMRGVRGYNDRFPIPLPNGKPVWYQPSKEDPTKPVLPFHLNTATTSAQCVGDLDHSWYKTHAAIDGGRYDQWPANKTDMTMGYHLRSDIPFHYALADAFTICDAYFCSLPGPTHPNRAYLMSGMVDPTGTLGGPLLDNNDFVDGDGPPNYQLLSWTTYPERLQAAGISWQVYQQGLTGADPLNGNYGTNILQNFTNFINAQPGSPLYERAQTVRTIDDLKADVLANKLPQVSWLCPPAAYSEHPSYTPAYGAEYTSQILDALTSNPEVWSKTVLFIMYDENDGFFDHLVPPQPATTGAQGKSTVSTEGEIHNVVNPQRGGSYTADGLPYGLGPRVPMTIVSPWSKGGFVCSQVFDHTSVIRFIEARFGAYEPNITAWRRAVCGDLTTAFDFRTPDSKVPPLPDTSNYKSIADNQCATQPKPTVPATPGAIDPQESGIRFARALPYELHVNGHADAKKNTFEISIGNTGDQGAHFYLYSTNRTDGPWRYTVEAGKSLNETFDLTMTNGVYTFEVFGPNGFVRKFAGNTQQATARNAQFAGGHGNNKPAQPEVKVQYDVANGNVFLKFSNKGSGLARLTVTDNAYGARPRPVLVPAGAHIEEAWVLASSHHWYDLTVTSNDDASFSRRLAGHVENGRPSISDPAAVAPVLVVS
;
A
#
# COMPACT_ATOMS: atom_id res chain seq x y z
N MET A 1 57.35 -26.26 -16.42
CA MET A 1 56.60 -25.52 -15.37
C MET A 1 57.27 -25.78 -14.04
N THR A 2 57.89 -24.75 -13.46
CA THR A 2 58.71 -24.84 -12.24
C THR A 2 57.85 -24.95 -10.98
N SER A 3 58.37 -25.62 -9.94
CA SER A 3 57.72 -25.89 -8.65
C SER A 3 57.10 -24.65 -7.97
N THR A 4 57.60 -23.47 -8.30
CA THR A 4 57.08 -22.16 -7.86
C THR A 4 55.67 -21.83 -8.37
N SER A 5 55.21 -22.41 -9.50
CA SER A 5 53.84 -22.18 -9.98
C SER A 5 52.79 -23.01 -9.24
N ARG A 6 53.15 -24.19 -8.71
CA ARG A 6 52.24 -25.04 -7.90
C ARG A 6 51.96 -24.44 -6.53
N ARG A 7 52.97 -23.85 -5.86
CA ARG A 7 52.78 -23.22 -4.55
C ARG A 7 51.99 -21.92 -4.66
N ARG A 8 52.15 -21.15 -5.75
CA ARG A 8 51.31 -19.98 -6.04
C ARG A 8 49.89 -20.37 -6.43
N PHE A 9 49.70 -21.43 -7.24
CA PHE A 9 48.39 -21.97 -7.56
C PHE A 9 47.64 -22.49 -6.32
N LEU A 10 48.31 -23.22 -5.43
CA LEU A 10 47.70 -23.69 -4.17
C LEU A 10 47.45 -22.54 -3.17
N GLN A 11 48.27 -21.48 -3.16
CA GLN A 11 48.00 -20.27 -2.39
C GLN A 11 46.86 -19.44 -2.97
N THR A 12 46.69 -19.40 -4.30
CA THR A 12 45.53 -18.76 -4.96
C THR A 12 44.24 -19.56 -4.74
N VAL A 13 44.31 -20.89 -4.69
CA VAL A 13 43.17 -21.75 -4.32
C VAL A 13 42.84 -21.65 -2.81
N ALA A 14 43.85 -21.51 -1.94
CA ALA A 14 43.61 -21.31 -0.51
C ALA A 14 43.12 -19.89 -0.15
N SER A 15 43.47 -18.86 -0.94
CA SER A 15 42.94 -17.49 -0.79
C SER A 15 41.61 -17.26 -1.51
N SER A 16 41.15 -18.22 -2.33
CA SER A 16 39.79 -18.26 -2.88
C SER A 16 38.87 -19.25 -2.14
N ALA A 17 39.42 -20.16 -1.32
CA ALA A 17 38.65 -20.98 -0.39
C ALA A 17 38.07 -20.20 0.80
N GLY A 18 38.53 -18.96 1.04
CA GLY A 18 37.94 -18.02 1.99
C GLY A 18 36.73 -17.24 1.45
N ALA A 19 36.34 -17.44 0.19
CA ALA A 19 35.19 -16.79 -0.45
C ALA A 19 34.22 -17.79 -1.12
N ALA A 20 34.30 -19.07 -0.73
CA ALA A 20 33.43 -20.15 -1.22
C ALA A 20 32.52 -20.73 -0.13
N ALA A 21 32.13 -19.91 0.85
CA ALA A 21 31.20 -20.27 1.93
C ALA A 21 30.09 -19.23 2.08
N ALA A 22 29.33 -18.96 1.01
CA ALA A 22 28.04 -18.26 1.07
C ALA A 22 27.21 -18.42 -0.23
N LEU A 23 27.22 -19.59 -0.88
CA LEU A 23 26.10 -19.95 -1.74
C LEU A 23 25.01 -20.51 -0.83
N THR A 24 24.36 -19.61 -0.09
CA THR A 24 23.27 -19.94 0.83
C THR A 24 22.12 -20.48 0.01
N ALA A 25 21.76 -21.74 0.26
CA ALA A 25 20.56 -22.32 -0.30
C ALA A 25 19.34 -21.66 0.34
N LEU A 26 18.34 -21.36 -0.48
CA LEU A 26 17.00 -21.00 -0.05
C LEU A 26 16.52 -21.79 1.18
N PRO A 27 15.68 -21.20 2.06
CA PRO A 27 14.88 -21.98 3.00
C PRO A 27 14.14 -23.10 2.26
N GLU A 28 14.15 -24.30 2.82
CA GLU A 28 13.61 -25.49 2.15
C GLU A 28 12.12 -25.33 1.78
N SER A 29 11.34 -24.72 2.66
CA SER A 29 9.92 -24.40 2.45
C SER A 29 9.68 -23.54 1.20
N ILE A 30 10.49 -22.49 1.01
CA ILE A 30 10.41 -21.62 -0.18
C ILE A 30 10.84 -22.39 -1.44
N ARG A 31 11.86 -23.27 -1.36
CA ARG A 31 12.25 -24.13 -2.51
C ARG A 31 11.12 -25.04 -2.93
N ASN A 32 10.50 -25.71 -1.97
CA ASN A 32 9.40 -26.63 -2.22
C ASN A 32 8.22 -25.89 -2.86
N ALA A 33 7.89 -24.69 -2.36
CA ALA A 33 6.85 -23.84 -2.93
C ALA A 33 7.17 -23.43 -4.38
N LEU A 34 8.42 -23.08 -4.68
CA LEU A 34 8.86 -22.68 -6.01
C LEU A 34 8.97 -23.85 -7.01
N ALA A 35 9.20 -25.08 -6.54
CA ALA A 35 9.41 -26.25 -7.40
C ALA A 35 8.14 -26.74 -8.11
N VAL A 36 6.96 -26.49 -7.55
CA VAL A 36 5.69 -27.01 -8.08
C VAL A 36 5.09 -26.02 -9.09
N PRO A 37 4.84 -26.43 -10.35
CA PRO A 37 4.21 -25.55 -11.33
C PRO A 37 2.73 -25.30 -10.97
N ALA A 38 2.18 -24.20 -11.50
CA ALA A 38 0.78 -23.90 -11.32
C ALA A 38 -0.11 -24.85 -12.12
N PHE A 39 -1.23 -25.26 -11.54
CA PHE A 39 -2.29 -25.90 -12.29
C PHE A 39 -2.84 -24.89 -13.31
N SER A 40 -2.90 -25.28 -14.58
CA SER A 40 -3.34 -24.40 -15.66
C SER A 40 -4.27 -25.15 -16.59
N ARG A 41 -5.56 -25.13 -16.26
CA ARG A 41 -6.61 -25.75 -17.08
C ARG A 41 -7.37 -24.71 -17.87
N THR A 42 -7.65 -23.56 -17.27
CA THR A 42 -8.36 -22.44 -17.89
C THR A 42 -7.46 -21.23 -18.13
N GLY A 43 -6.34 -21.13 -17.41
CA GLY A 43 -5.47 -19.95 -17.44
C GLY A 43 -6.14 -18.72 -16.80
N THR A 44 -7.03 -18.96 -15.84
CA THR A 44 -7.81 -17.93 -15.12
C THR A 44 -7.89 -18.26 -13.63
N ILE A 45 -8.44 -17.34 -12.83
CA ILE A 45 -8.71 -17.56 -11.40
C ILE A 45 -9.46 -18.88 -11.12
N ARG A 46 -10.25 -19.41 -12.06
CA ARG A 46 -11.00 -20.67 -11.89
C ARG A 46 -10.13 -21.90 -11.65
N ASP A 47 -8.82 -21.80 -11.88
CA ASP A 47 -7.85 -22.87 -11.62
C ASP A 47 -7.41 -22.95 -10.14
N VAL A 48 -7.65 -21.89 -9.34
CA VAL A 48 -7.46 -21.91 -7.89
C VAL A 48 -8.47 -22.87 -7.26
N GLU A 49 -8.09 -23.81 -6.40
CA GLU A 49 -9.06 -24.63 -5.64
C GLU A 49 -9.08 -24.26 -4.15
N HIS A 50 -7.96 -23.76 -3.62
CA HIS A 50 -7.79 -23.43 -2.21
C HIS A 50 -7.22 -22.03 -2.02
N ILE A 51 -7.85 -21.25 -1.15
CA ILE A 51 -7.41 -19.92 -0.73
C ILE A 51 -7.11 -19.99 0.77
N VAL A 52 -5.86 -19.76 1.14
CA VAL A 52 -5.37 -19.77 2.51
C VAL A 52 -4.99 -18.35 2.90
N VAL A 53 -5.53 -17.88 4.03
CA VAL A 53 -5.39 -16.50 4.50
C VAL A 53 -4.66 -16.53 5.84
N PHE A 54 -3.47 -15.94 5.90
CA PHE A 54 -2.67 -15.81 7.10
C PHE A 54 -2.43 -14.32 7.40
N MET A 55 -3.00 -13.84 8.52
CA MET A 55 -2.91 -12.44 8.94
C MET A 55 -2.10 -12.34 10.24
N GLN A 56 -0.92 -11.75 10.12
CA GLN A 56 0.00 -11.38 11.19
C GLN A 56 -0.35 -10.01 11.78
N GLU A 57 0.49 -9.54 12.69
CA GLU A 57 0.38 -8.37 13.56
C GLU A 57 1.77 -7.72 13.68
N ASN A 58 1.96 -6.48 14.12
CA ASN A 58 1.34 -5.26 13.61
C ASN A 58 2.50 -4.49 12.96
N ARG A 59 2.49 -4.29 11.63
CA ARG A 59 3.67 -3.78 10.88
C ARG A 59 3.25 -2.89 9.72
N SER A 60 3.86 -1.70 9.62
CA SER A 60 3.70 -0.86 8.43
C SER A 60 4.50 -1.40 7.25
N PHE A 61 4.09 -1.06 6.03
CA PHE A 61 4.82 -1.47 4.83
C PHE A 61 6.24 -0.90 4.81
N ASP A 62 6.43 0.40 5.02
CA ASP A 62 7.77 1.01 5.01
C ASP A 62 8.68 0.47 6.12
N HIS A 63 8.14 0.13 7.29
CA HIS A 63 8.90 -0.44 8.38
C HIS A 63 9.55 -1.79 8.01
N TYR A 64 8.88 -2.63 7.20
CA TYR A 64 9.48 -3.89 6.73
C TYR A 64 10.13 -3.76 5.36
N PHE A 65 9.41 -3.25 4.38
CA PHE A 65 9.77 -3.36 2.96
C PHE A 65 10.09 -2.03 2.30
N GLY A 66 10.05 -0.90 3.02
CA GLY A 66 10.34 0.41 2.44
C GLY A 66 11.73 0.52 1.79
N HIS A 67 12.69 -0.30 2.24
CA HIS A 67 14.05 -0.37 1.68
C HIS A 67 14.26 -1.49 0.64
N MET A 68 13.23 -2.27 0.30
CA MET A 68 13.31 -3.32 -0.72
C MET A 68 13.44 -2.73 -2.12
N ARG A 69 14.25 -3.33 -3.00
CA ARG A 69 14.38 -2.84 -4.40
C ARG A 69 13.05 -2.87 -5.16
N GLY A 70 12.79 -1.80 -5.90
CA GLY A 70 11.67 -1.70 -6.86
C GLY A 70 10.26 -1.70 -6.25
N VAL A 71 10.12 -1.47 -4.94
CA VAL A 71 8.82 -1.10 -4.34
C VAL A 71 8.75 0.41 -4.17
N ARG A 72 7.54 0.95 -4.09
CA ARG A 72 7.31 2.35 -3.72
C ARG A 72 7.57 2.53 -2.22
N GLY A 73 8.80 2.89 -1.87
CA GLY A 73 9.29 3.02 -0.50
C GLY A 73 10.08 4.31 -0.29
N TYR A 74 11.21 4.23 0.39
CA TYR A 74 12.01 5.42 0.74
C TYR A 74 12.61 6.16 -0.47
N ASN A 75 12.67 5.54 -1.65
CA ASN A 75 13.07 6.17 -2.91
C ASN A 75 11.91 6.80 -3.70
N ASP A 76 10.70 6.90 -3.13
CA ASP A 76 9.56 7.54 -3.82
C ASP A 76 9.97 8.95 -4.28
N ARG A 77 9.74 9.20 -5.57
CA ARG A 77 10.01 10.47 -6.24
C ARG A 77 8.98 11.55 -5.90
N PHE A 78 7.84 11.14 -5.36
CA PHE A 78 6.68 12.00 -5.15
C PHE A 78 6.13 11.91 -3.72
N PRO A 79 6.95 12.07 -2.66
CA PRO A 79 6.42 12.22 -1.32
C PRO A 79 5.58 13.50 -1.23
N ILE A 80 4.51 13.46 -0.44
CA ILE A 80 3.66 14.64 -0.25
C ILE A 80 4.42 15.78 0.45
N PRO A 81 4.08 17.05 0.17
CA PRO A 81 4.59 18.18 0.93
C PRO A 81 3.88 18.29 2.28
N LEU A 82 4.65 18.41 3.35
CA LEU A 82 4.13 18.80 4.66
C LEU A 82 3.84 20.32 4.69
N PRO A 83 2.99 20.80 5.62
CA PRO A 83 2.70 22.23 5.77
C PRO A 83 3.94 23.12 5.97
N ASN A 84 5.02 22.57 6.53
CA ASN A 84 6.29 23.27 6.72
C ASN A 84 7.18 23.35 5.46
N GLY A 85 6.71 22.82 4.32
CA GLY A 85 7.44 22.80 3.04
C GLY A 85 8.53 21.74 2.95
N LYS A 86 8.62 20.80 3.89
CA LYS A 86 9.47 19.61 3.81
C LYS A 86 8.69 18.41 3.25
N PRO A 87 9.37 17.42 2.65
CA PRO A 87 8.71 16.16 2.34
C PRO A 87 8.30 15.41 3.61
N VAL A 88 7.38 14.47 3.46
CA VAL A 88 6.76 13.67 4.54
C VAL A 88 7.76 13.00 5.51
N TRP A 89 9.01 12.79 5.10
CA TRP A 89 10.06 12.21 5.93
C TRP A 89 10.42 13.06 7.17
N TYR A 90 10.18 14.37 7.13
CA TYR A 90 10.57 15.30 8.19
C TYR A 90 9.44 15.51 9.21
N GLN A 91 9.09 14.44 9.93
CA GLN A 91 8.01 14.48 10.92
C GLN A 91 8.42 15.30 12.16
N PRO A 92 7.57 16.17 12.72
CA PRO A 92 7.86 16.86 13.98
C PRO A 92 8.05 15.87 15.13
N SER A 93 9.17 15.96 15.86
CA SER A 93 9.41 15.14 17.05
C SER A 93 8.40 15.45 18.15
N LYS A 94 8.03 14.42 18.91
CA LYS A 94 7.21 14.54 20.12
C LYS A 94 7.95 15.27 21.24
N GLU A 95 9.26 15.04 21.35
CA GLU A 95 10.11 15.59 22.41
C GLU A 95 10.46 17.07 22.14
N ASP A 96 10.68 17.42 20.87
CA ASP A 96 10.94 18.81 20.44
C ASP A 96 10.36 19.05 19.03
N PRO A 97 9.14 19.61 18.91
CA PRO A 97 8.49 19.83 17.61
C PRO A 97 9.24 20.77 16.66
N THR A 98 10.24 21.50 17.17
CA THR A 98 11.11 22.36 16.33
C THR A 98 12.21 21.57 15.61
N LYS A 99 12.44 20.32 16.03
CA LYS A 99 13.41 19.40 15.42
C LYS A 99 12.67 18.24 14.78
N PRO A 100 12.82 18.01 13.47
CA PRO A 100 12.21 16.86 12.84
C PRO A 100 12.90 15.57 13.30
N VAL A 101 12.15 14.48 13.37
CA VAL A 101 12.68 13.12 13.37
C VAL A 101 12.53 12.55 11.96
N LEU A 102 13.60 11.96 11.45
CA LEU A 102 13.61 11.26 10.16
C LEU A 102 13.49 9.75 10.39
N PRO A 103 13.08 8.98 9.37
CA PRO A 103 13.19 7.54 9.39
C PRO A 103 14.59 7.08 9.83
N PHE A 104 14.68 6.08 10.70
CA PHE A 104 15.97 5.55 11.19
C PHE A 104 15.97 4.02 11.34
N HIS A 105 17.15 3.43 11.18
CA HIS A 105 17.34 1.98 11.21
C HIS A 105 17.24 1.41 12.63
N LEU A 106 16.34 0.45 12.82
CA LEU A 106 16.26 -0.42 13.98
C LEU A 106 17.20 -1.62 13.80
N ASN A 107 18.49 -1.37 14.03
CA ASN A 107 19.56 -2.32 13.76
C ASN A 107 19.56 -3.50 14.74
N THR A 108 19.17 -4.67 14.27
CA THR A 108 19.08 -5.90 15.09
C THR A 108 20.44 -6.50 15.44
N ALA A 109 21.51 -6.14 14.72
CA ALA A 109 22.85 -6.61 15.03
C ALA A 109 23.45 -5.93 16.27
N THR A 110 22.97 -4.74 16.65
CA THR A 110 23.51 -3.94 17.76
C THR A 110 22.49 -3.56 18.82
N THR A 111 21.20 -3.84 18.59
CA THR A 111 20.11 -3.53 19.52
C THR A 111 19.10 -4.67 19.58
N SER A 112 18.24 -4.67 20.61
CA SER A 112 17.12 -5.61 20.73
C SER A 112 15.91 -5.23 19.85
N ALA A 113 16.16 -4.68 18.66
CA ALA A 113 15.15 -4.22 17.72
C ALA A 113 14.17 -5.32 17.23
N GLN A 114 14.52 -6.61 17.36
CA GLN A 114 13.59 -7.72 17.10
C GLN A 114 12.36 -7.73 18.02
N CYS A 115 12.44 -7.09 19.20
CA CYS A 115 11.34 -6.93 20.15
C CYS A 115 11.11 -5.45 20.46
N VAL A 116 11.11 -4.64 19.40
CA VAL A 116 10.73 -3.22 19.50
C VAL A 116 9.31 -3.16 20.07
N GLY A 117 9.15 -2.56 21.24
CA GLY A 117 7.88 -2.59 21.96
C GLY A 117 6.74 -1.91 21.21
N ASP A 118 5.55 -2.05 21.76
CA ASP A 118 4.28 -1.58 21.20
C ASP A 118 4.19 -0.06 21.04
N LEU A 119 3.52 0.38 19.97
CA LEU A 119 3.18 1.77 19.72
C LEU A 119 1.66 1.98 19.84
N ASP A 120 1.22 3.24 19.93
CA ASP A 120 -0.21 3.51 19.98
C ASP A 120 -0.82 3.35 18.58
N HIS A 121 -1.68 2.36 18.38
CA HIS A 121 -2.48 2.13 17.17
C HIS A 121 -3.99 2.37 17.38
N SER A 122 -4.37 3.15 18.39
CA SER A 122 -5.79 3.45 18.63
C SER A 122 -6.41 4.30 17.51
N TRP A 123 -7.73 4.16 17.32
CA TRP A 123 -8.52 4.93 16.34
C TRP A 123 -8.20 6.43 16.35
N TYR A 124 -8.30 7.07 17.52
CA TYR A 124 -8.11 8.51 17.63
C TYR A 124 -6.68 8.94 17.38
N LYS A 125 -5.68 8.23 17.89
CA LYS A 125 -4.27 8.61 17.71
C LYS A 125 -3.77 8.34 16.31
N THR A 126 -4.22 7.27 15.66
CA THR A 126 -3.90 7.01 14.25
C THR A 126 -4.56 8.04 13.34
N HIS A 127 -5.82 8.42 13.58
CA HIS A 127 -6.43 9.55 12.86
C HIS A 127 -5.74 10.89 13.11
N ALA A 128 -5.35 11.16 14.35
CA ALA A 128 -4.62 12.37 14.68
C ALA A 128 -3.23 12.40 14.02
N ALA A 129 -2.57 11.25 13.81
CA ALA A 129 -1.33 11.13 13.04
C ALA A 129 -1.54 11.39 11.54
N ILE A 130 -2.63 10.88 10.96
CA ILE A 130 -3.02 11.13 9.56
C ILE A 130 -3.36 12.60 9.32
N ASP A 131 -3.94 13.24 10.33
CA ASP A 131 -4.30 14.67 10.37
C ASP A 131 -5.07 15.15 9.11
N GLY A 132 -6.12 14.41 8.76
CA GLY A 132 -6.95 14.73 7.59
C GLY A 132 -6.21 14.66 6.24
N GLY A 133 -5.08 13.96 6.18
CA GLY A 133 -4.22 13.85 5.00
C GLY A 133 -3.06 14.84 4.95
N ARG A 134 -2.92 15.74 5.94
CA ARG A 134 -1.69 16.55 6.11
C ARG A 134 -0.50 15.69 6.53
N TYR A 135 -0.79 14.63 7.30
CA TYR A 135 0.11 13.51 7.54
C TYR A 135 1.44 13.90 8.18
N ASP A 136 1.39 14.87 9.09
CA ASP A 136 2.53 15.55 9.73
C ASP A 136 2.54 15.41 11.26
N GLN A 137 1.77 14.46 11.82
CA GLN A 137 1.52 14.36 13.27
C GLN A 137 1.85 12.98 13.86
N TRP A 138 2.73 12.22 13.20
CA TRP A 138 3.02 10.83 13.58
C TRP A 138 3.68 10.69 14.96
N PRO A 139 4.88 11.26 15.21
CA PRO A 139 5.48 11.18 16.55
C PRO A 139 4.64 11.85 17.63
N ALA A 140 4.03 13.00 17.33
CA ALA A 140 3.22 13.76 18.28
C ALA A 140 2.05 12.94 18.87
N ASN A 141 1.43 12.08 18.05
CA ASN A 141 0.32 11.23 18.50
C ASN A 141 0.73 9.81 18.89
N LYS A 142 1.98 9.42 18.63
CA LYS A 142 2.53 8.12 18.99
C LYS A 142 3.80 8.35 19.83
N THR A 143 4.97 8.02 19.31
CA THR A 143 6.28 8.37 19.85
C THR A 143 7.27 8.55 18.70
N ASP A 144 8.45 9.14 18.93
CA ASP A 144 9.50 9.24 17.91
C ASP A 144 9.96 7.87 17.37
N MET A 145 9.75 6.78 18.12
CA MET A 145 10.06 5.42 17.68
C MET A 145 9.20 4.96 16.50
N THR A 146 8.08 5.64 16.22
CA THR A 146 7.25 5.45 15.01
C THR A 146 8.08 5.46 13.72
N MET A 147 9.18 6.23 13.69
CA MET A 147 10.01 6.41 12.49
C MET A 147 11.03 5.27 12.27
N GLY A 148 11.03 4.23 13.11
CA GLY A 148 11.95 3.10 13.00
C GLY A 148 11.61 2.15 11.84
N TYR A 149 12.62 1.66 11.12
CA TYR A 149 12.47 0.64 10.06
C TYR A 149 13.50 -0.51 10.18
N HIS A 150 13.20 -1.62 9.54
CA HIS A 150 14.10 -2.73 9.31
C HIS A 150 14.68 -2.73 7.88
N LEU A 151 15.85 -3.33 7.74
CA LEU A 151 16.49 -3.65 6.47
C LEU A 151 16.42 -5.16 6.21
N ARG A 152 16.82 -5.58 5.00
CA ARG A 152 16.94 -7.01 4.64
C ARG A 152 17.76 -7.82 5.65
N SER A 153 18.81 -7.23 6.23
CA SER A 153 19.66 -7.90 7.22
C SER A 153 18.93 -8.22 8.53
N ASP A 154 17.85 -7.49 8.84
CA ASP A 154 17.08 -7.68 10.07
C ASP A 154 15.94 -8.69 9.90
N ILE A 155 15.30 -8.69 8.72
CA ILE A 155 14.18 -9.60 8.37
C ILE A 155 14.40 -10.35 7.04
N PRO A 156 15.48 -11.14 6.92
CA PRO A 156 15.87 -11.74 5.64
C PRO A 156 14.88 -12.73 5.05
N PHE A 157 14.09 -13.45 5.89
CA PHE A 157 13.05 -14.37 5.42
C PHE A 157 11.93 -13.64 4.67
N HIS A 158 11.45 -12.52 5.23
CA HIS A 158 10.39 -11.72 4.64
C HIS A 158 10.81 -11.14 3.29
N TYR A 159 12.02 -10.59 3.20
CA TYR A 159 12.59 -10.12 1.94
C TYR A 159 12.78 -11.24 0.93
N ALA A 160 13.18 -12.42 1.39
CA ALA A 160 13.34 -13.59 0.55
C ALA A 160 12.01 -14.03 -0.06
N LEU A 161 10.95 -14.09 0.75
CA LEU A 161 9.62 -14.46 0.31
C LEU A 161 9.07 -13.47 -0.73
N ALA A 162 9.23 -12.16 -0.49
CA ALA A 162 8.84 -11.12 -1.43
C ALA A 162 9.74 -11.05 -2.68
N ASP A 163 10.98 -11.52 -2.63
CA ASP A 163 11.81 -11.68 -3.84
C ASP A 163 11.38 -12.88 -4.70
N ALA A 164 10.81 -13.91 -4.08
CA ALA A 164 10.34 -15.11 -4.77
C ALA A 164 8.93 -14.92 -5.38
N PHE A 165 8.05 -14.19 -4.70
CA PHE A 165 6.64 -14.08 -5.04
C PHE A 165 6.18 -12.62 -5.19
N THR A 166 4.89 -12.40 -5.46
CA THR A 166 4.36 -11.05 -5.69
C THR A 166 4.16 -10.34 -4.34
N ILE A 167 4.71 -9.13 -4.21
CA ILE A 167 4.48 -8.21 -3.09
C ILE A 167 3.53 -7.09 -3.52
N CYS A 168 2.58 -6.72 -2.67
CA CYS A 168 1.68 -5.59 -2.90
C CYS A 168 2.19 -4.37 -2.12
N ASP A 169 2.58 -3.31 -2.82
CA ASP A 169 3.11 -2.08 -2.19
C ASP A 169 2.07 -0.95 -2.07
N ALA A 170 0.81 -1.27 -2.37
CA ALA A 170 -0.36 -0.42 -2.16
C ALA A 170 -1.50 -1.18 -1.45
N TYR A 171 -1.14 -2.05 -0.49
CA TYR A 171 -2.07 -2.74 0.40
C TYR A 171 -2.18 -1.98 1.73
N PHE A 172 -3.39 -1.59 2.12
CA PHE A 172 -3.69 -0.77 3.28
C PHE A 172 -4.49 -1.55 4.31
N CYS A 173 -4.31 -1.25 5.60
CA CYS A 173 -5.28 -1.74 6.57
C CYS A 173 -6.65 -1.12 6.29
N SER A 174 -7.72 -1.90 6.49
CA SER A 174 -9.08 -1.48 6.15
C SER A 174 -9.58 -0.33 7.01
N LEU A 175 -8.98 -0.14 8.19
CA LEU A 175 -9.32 0.89 9.17
C LEU A 175 -8.08 1.41 9.91
N PRO A 176 -7.92 2.75 10.06
CA PRO A 176 -6.85 3.37 10.85
C PRO A 176 -7.13 3.22 12.35
N GLY A 177 -6.83 2.04 12.88
CA GLY A 177 -7.08 1.67 14.27
C GLY A 177 -6.59 0.25 14.54
N PRO A 178 -7.00 -0.36 15.66
CA PRO A 178 -6.37 -1.56 16.17
C PRO A 178 -6.79 -2.85 15.43
N THR A 179 -6.31 -3.98 15.93
CA THR A 179 -6.48 -5.35 15.42
C THR A 179 -7.93 -5.75 15.10
N HIS A 180 -8.85 -5.67 16.07
CA HIS A 180 -10.18 -6.28 15.94
C HIS A 180 -11.04 -5.67 14.81
N PRO A 181 -11.11 -4.33 14.64
CA PRO A 181 -11.79 -3.74 13.50
C PRO A 181 -11.24 -4.22 12.14
N ASN A 182 -9.92 -4.32 12.00
CA ASN A 182 -9.29 -4.76 10.75
C ASN A 182 -9.55 -6.24 10.45
N ARG A 183 -9.49 -7.11 11.47
CA ARG A 183 -9.89 -8.51 11.35
C ARG A 183 -11.40 -8.67 11.06
N ALA A 184 -12.25 -7.80 11.59
CA ALA A 184 -13.68 -7.78 11.26
C ALA A 184 -13.92 -7.43 9.79
N TYR A 185 -13.17 -6.50 9.21
CA TYR A 185 -13.20 -6.25 7.76
C TYR A 185 -12.78 -7.48 6.95
N LEU A 186 -11.72 -8.20 7.35
CA LEU A 186 -11.29 -9.43 6.69
C LEU A 186 -12.36 -10.53 6.73
N MET A 187 -13.08 -10.65 7.84
CA MET A 187 -14.04 -11.73 8.10
C MET A 187 -15.48 -11.39 7.75
N SER A 188 -15.82 -10.12 7.52
CA SER A 188 -17.22 -9.71 7.32
C SER A 188 -17.42 -8.49 6.42
N GLY A 189 -16.36 -7.81 5.98
CA GLY A 189 -16.44 -6.68 5.06
C GLY A 189 -16.83 -5.33 5.69
N MET A 190 -17.14 -5.27 6.99
CA MET A 190 -17.51 -4.03 7.68
C MET A 190 -17.26 -4.08 9.19
N VAL A 191 -17.49 -2.94 9.85
CA VAL A 191 -17.51 -2.77 11.31
C VAL A 191 -18.89 -2.38 11.87
N ASP A 192 -19.96 -2.54 11.08
CA ASP A 192 -21.33 -2.09 11.40
C ASP A 192 -21.47 -0.56 11.58
N PRO A 193 -21.36 0.21 10.49
CA PRO A 193 -21.46 1.68 10.54
C PRO A 193 -22.84 2.20 10.95
N THR A 194 -23.89 1.36 10.96
CA THR A 194 -25.24 1.76 11.40
C THR A 194 -25.42 1.68 12.91
N GLY A 195 -24.49 1.04 13.62
CA GLY A 195 -24.52 0.89 15.07
C GLY A 195 -25.69 0.08 15.62
N THR A 196 -26.34 -0.73 14.77
CA THR A 196 -27.56 -1.48 15.14
C THR A 196 -27.28 -2.96 15.44
N LEU A 197 -26.12 -3.47 15.03
CA LEU A 197 -25.75 -4.88 15.09
C LEU A 197 -24.57 -5.12 16.02
N GLY A 198 -24.36 -4.22 16.99
CA GLY A 198 -23.32 -4.31 18.00
C GLY A 198 -22.01 -3.63 17.62
N GLY A 199 -21.90 -2.94 16.47
CA GLY A 199 -20.82 -1.98 16.20
C GLY A 199 -21.28 -0.53 16.45
N PRO A 200 -20.59 0.50 15.94
CA PRO A 200 -19.34 0.40 15.18
C PRO A 200 -18.20 -0.19 16.01
N LEU A 201 -17.47 -1.17 15.46
CA LEU A 201 -16.28 -1.75 16.09
C LEU A 201 -15.05 -0.90 15.79
N LEU A 202 -14.52 -0.20 16.81
CA LEU A 202 -13.40 0.75 16.68
C LEU A 202 -12.24 0.49 17.65
N ASP A 203 -12.39 -0.46 18.57
CA ASP A 203 -11.41 -0.87 19.58
C ASP A 203 -11.22 -2.39 19.59
N ASN A 204 -10.34 -2.88 20.47
CA ASN A 204 -10.18 -4.30 20.75
C ASN A 204 -11.13 -4.80 21.86
N ASN A 205 -12.13 -4.02 22.32
CA ASN A 205 -13.00 -4.44 23.42
C ASN A 205 -13.93 -5.58 22.99
N ASP A 206 -13.79 -6.77 23.59
CA ASP A 206 -14.40 -7.99 23.08
C ASP A 206 -14.73 -9.07 24.14
N PHE A 207 -15.56 -10.04 23.73
CA PHE A 207 -16.08 -11.10 24.62
C PHE A 207 -14.99 -12.10 25.06
N VAL A 208 -13.93 -12.24 24.28
CA VAL A 208 -12.93 -13.32 24.39
C VAL A 208 -11.79 -12.93 25.32
N ASP A 209 -11.45 -11.65 25.42
CA ASP A 209 -10.36 -11.13 26.26
C ASP A 209 -10.67 -11.09 27.77
N GLY A 210 -11.79 -11.69 28.20
CA GLY A 210 -12.02 -12.01 29.62
C GLY A 210 -12.79 -10.96 30.41
N ASP A 211 -13.42 -9.99 29.77
CA ASP A 211 -14.27 -8.96 30.38
C ASP A 211 -15.66 -9.47 30.83
N GLY A 212 -15.76 -10.68 31.40
CA GLY A 212 -17.05 -11.26 31.81
C GLY A 212 -18.10 -11.29 30.68
N PRO A 213 -19.40 -11.54 30.95
CA PRO A 213 -20.41 -11.18 29.97
C PRO A 213 -20.33 -9.66 29.75
N PRO A 214 -20.10 -9.19 28.52
CA PRO A 214 -19.77 -7.80 28.31
C PRO A 214 -20.95 -6.91 28.68
N ASN A 215 -20.65 -5.75 29.27
CA ASN A 215 -21.64 -4.68 29.46
C ASN A 215 -22.04 -4.00 28.14
N TYR A 216 -21.61 -4.55 27.00
CA TYR A 216 -21.85 -4.04 25.67
C TYR A 216 -22.54 -5.05 24.75
N GLN A 217 -23.21 -4.53 23.72
CA GLN A 217 -23.92 -5.30 22.71
C GLN A 217 -22.93 -6.13 21.88
N LEU A 218 -23.16 -7.43 21.80
CA LEU A 218 -22.37 -8.35 20.99
C LEU A 218 -22.54 -8.09 19.49
N LEU A 219 -21.50 -8.42 18.71
CA LEU A 219 -21.54 -8.34 17.25
C LEU A 219 -22.56 -9.35 16.71
N SER A 220 -23.39 -8.94 15.76
CA SER A 220 -24.53 -9.77 15.31
C SER A 220 -24.85 -9.71 13.82
N TRP A 221 -24.04 -9.01 13.01
CA TRP A 221 -24.19 -9.05 11.56
C TRP A 221 -23.63 -10.34 10.96
N THR A 222 -24.10 -10.69 9.76
CA THR A 222 -23.64 -11.88 9.05
C THR A 222 -22.17 -11.75 8.64
N THR A 223 -21.37 -12.74 8.98
CA THR A 223 -19.96 -12.86 8.62
C THR A 223 -19.78 -13.57 7.27
N TYR A 224 -18.61 -13.40 6.65
CA TYR A 224 -18.31 -14.04 5.38
C TYR A 224 -18.23 -15.57 5.47
N PRO A 225 -17.66 -16.21 6.52
CA PRO A 225 -17.76 -17.66 6.72
C PRO A 225 -19.19 -18.19 6.72
N GLU A 226 -20.17 -17.47 7.27
CA GLU A 226 -21.58 -17.88 7.17
C GLU A 226 -22.09 -17.84 5.74
N ARG A 227 -21.67 -16.84 4.94
CA ARG A 227 -22.03 -16.76 3.52
C ARG A 227 -21.42 -17.91 2.73
N LEU A 228 -20.15 -18.24 3.00
CA LEU A 228 -19.50 -19.41 2.40
C LEU A 228 -20.24 -20.70 2.79
N GLN A 229 -20.60 -20.84 4.07
CA GLN A 229 -21.36 -21.98 4.57
C GLN A 229 -22.72 -22.12 3.85
N ALA A 230 -23.45 -21.02 3.67
CA ALA A 230 -24.73 -20.99 2.99
C ALA A 230 -24.60 -21.28 1.49
N ALA A 231 -23.50 -20.87 0.86
CA ALA A 231 -23.19 -21.13 -0.54
C ALA A 231 -22.64 -22.55 -0.81
N GLY A 232 -22.45 -23.36 0.23
CA GLY A 232 -21.86 -24.70 0.10
C GLY A 232 -20.36 -24.70 -0.21
N ILE A 233 -19.67 -23.57 0.01
CA ILE A 233 -18.23 -23.44 -0.15
C ILE A 233 -17.57 -23.90 1.15
N SER A 234 -16.66 -24.87 1.07
CA SER A 234 -16.02 -25.41 2.26
C SER A 234 -15.03 -24.42 2.86
N TRP A 235 -15.09 -24.22 4.18
CA TRP A 235 -14.21 -23.30 4.88
C TRP A 235 -13.76 -23.79 6.27
N GLN A 236 -12.61 -23.33 6.77
CA GLN A 236 -12.10 -23.73 8.08
C GLN A 236 -11.21 -22.65 8.70
N VAL A 237 -11.32 -22.46 10.01
CA VAL A 237 -10.31 -21.76 10.81
C VAL A 237 -9.34 -22.78 11.39
N TYR A 238 -8.05 -22.51 11.25
CA TYR A 238 -6.97 -23.23 11.93
C TYR A 238 -6.37 -22.30 13.00
N GLN A 239 -6.34 -22.79 14.23
CA GLN A 239 -5.87 -22.10 15.42
C GLN A 239 -5.34 -23.14 16.44
N GLN A 240 -4.26 -22.81 17.14
CA GLN A 240 -3.60 -23.76 18.05
C GLN A 240 -4.36 -23.98 19.37
N GLY A 241 -5.14 -22.99 19.78
CA GLY A 241 -5.88 -23.01 21.03
C GLY A 241 -7.15 -22.18 20.95
N LEU A 242 -7.88 -22.10 22.07
CA LEU A 242 -9.12 -21.32 22.19
C LEU A 242 -9.02 -20.18 23.21
N THR A 243 -7.88 -20.05 23.89
CA THR A 243 -7.66 -19.05 24.95
C THR A 243 -6.32 -18.34 24.74
N GLY A 244 -6.21 -17.08 25.16
CA GLY A 244 -4.97 -16.30 25.06
C GLY A 244 -3.92 -16.59 26.13
N ALA A 245 -4.16 -17.55 27.02
CA ALA A 245 -3.32 -17.81 28.19
C ALA A 245 -1.95 -18.42 27.84
N ASP A 246 -1.85 -19.16 26.72
CA ASP A 246 -0.61 -19.74 26.24
C ASP A 246 -0.12 -18.99 24.99
N PRO A 247 0.99 -18.24 25.04
CA PRO A 247 1.48 -17.49 23.89
C PRO A 247 1.98 -18.38 22.74
N LEU A 248 2.31 -19.66 22.99
CA LEU A 248 2.82 -20.59 21.98
C LEU A 248 1.73 -21.46 21.37
N ASN A 249 0.69 -21.81 22.15
CA ASN A 249 -0.35 -22.75 21.73
C ASN A 249 -1.78 -22.23 21.88
N GLY A 250 -1.95 -20.96 22.25
CA GLY A 250 -3.25 -20.34 22.45
C GLY A 250 -3.87 -19.71 21.21
N ASN A 251 -4.91 -18.93 21.44
CA ASN A 251 -5.49 -17.97 20.51
C ASN A 251 -5.37 -16.58 21.11
N TYR A 252 -4.62 -15.70 20.45
CA TYR A 252 -4.29 -14.35 20.91
C TYR A 252 -5.32 -13.32 20.46
N GLY A 253 -6.62 -13.63 20.56
CA GLY A 253 -7.69 -12.77 20.04
C GLY A 253 -7.72 -12.67 18.49
N THR A 254 -6.89 -13.45 17.79
CA THR A 254 -6.71 -13.32 16.34
C THR A 254 -7.88 -13.91 15.54
N ASN A 255 -8.71 -14.74 16.16
CA ASN A 255 -9.99 -15.22 15.61
C ASN A 255 -11.17 -14.33 16.04
N ILE A 256 -11.41 -13.26 15.28
CA ILE A 256 -12.50 -12.31 15.54
C ILE A 256 -13.91 -12.93 15.51
N LEU A 257 -14.10 -14.10 14.89
CA LEU A 257 -15.42 -14.75 14.81
C LEU A 257 -15.95 -15.13 16.18
N GLN A 258 -15.07 -15.37 17.16
CA GLN A 258 -15.45 -15.66 18.56
C GLN A 258 -16.17 -14.49 19.25
N ASN A 259 -16.20 -13.30 18.65
CA ASN A 259 -16.91 -12.12 19.15
C ASN A 259 -18.31 -11.94 18.59
N PHE A 260 -18.73 -12.81 17.67
CA PHE A 260 -20.04 -12.73 17.04
C PHE A 260 -21.04 -13.68 17.70
N THR A 261 -22.25 -13.16 17.94
CA THR A 261 -23.33 -13.80 18.67
C THR A 261 -23.67 -15.20 18.16
N ASN A 262 -23.66 -15.39 16.84
CA ASN A 262 -23.91 -16.66 16.18
C ASN A 262 -22.82 -17.71 16.44
N PHE A 263 -21.55 -17.31 16.57
CA PHE A 263 -20.45 -18.21 16.91
C PHE A 263 -20.39 -18.48 18.41
N ILE A 264 -20.61 -17.46 19.24
CA ILE A 264 -20.73 -17.61 20.71
C ILE A 264 -21.83 -18.61 21.06
N ASN A 265 -22.97 -18.55 20.37
CA ASN A 265 -24.11 -19.43 20.61
C ASN A 265 -24.05 -20.74 19.80
N ALA A 266 -23.04 -20.95 18.97
CA ALA A 266 -22.93 -22.15 18.14
C ALA A 266 -22.77 -23.39 19.02
N GLN A 267 -23.62 -24.40 18.80
CA GLN A 267 -23.62 -25.62 19.60
C GLN A 267 -22.61 -26.64 19.03
N PRO A 268 -21.99 -27.49 19.87
CA PRO A 268 -21.19 -28.62 19.40
C PRO A 268 -21.90 -29.45 18.34
N GLY A 269 -21.18 -29.85 17.28
CA GLY A 269 -21.72 -30.51 16.10
C GLY A 269 -22.33 -29.58 15.04
N SER A 270 -22.53 -28.29 15.33
CA SER A 270 -22.92 -27.33 14.29
C SER A 270 -21.71 -26.93 13.43
N PRO A 271 -21.90 -26.62 12.12
CA PRO A 271 -20.78 -26.23 11.26
C PRO A 271 -20.00 -25.01 11.77
N LEU A 272 -20.69 -24.00 12.34
CA LEU A 272 -20.01 -22.81 12.87
C LEU A 272 -19.13 -23.14 14.08
N TYR A 273 -19.60 -24.02 14.96
CA TYR A 273 -18.81 -24.47 16.11
C TYR A 273 -17.60 -25.30 15.64
N GLU A 274 -17.83 -26.35 14.84
CA GLU A 274 -16.77 -27.26 14.41
C GLU A 274 -15.68 -26.58 13.58
N ARG A 275 -16.04 -25.55 12.79
CA ARG A 275 -15.12 -24.90 11.86
C ARG A 275 -14.43 -23.65 12.41
N ALA A 276 -14.88 -23.09 13.53
CA ALA A 276 -14.33 -21.84 14.09
C ALA A 276 -14.15 -21.80 15.61
N GLN A 277 -14.76 -22.73 16.36
CA GLN A 277 -14.71 -22.77 17.84
C GLN A 277 -13.99 -24.02 18.38
N THR A 278 -13.28 -24.74 17.53
CA THR A 278 -12.47 -25.91 17.90
C THR A 278 -11.00 -25.65 17.65
N VAL A 279 -10.14 -26.47 18.26
CA VAL A 279 -8.70 -26.46 17.97
C VAL A 279 -8.45 -27.24 16.69
N ARG A 280 -7.80 -26.59 15.72
CA ARG A 280 -7.25 -27.22 14.52
C ARG A 280 -5.89 -26.61 14.23
N THR A 281 -4.86 -27.37 14.51
CA THR A 281 -3.46 -26.96 14.49
C THR A 281 -2.87 -26.90 13.08
N ILE A 282 -1.62 -26.44 12.94
CA ILE A 282 -0.86 -26.61 11.69
C ILE A 282 -0.68 -28.10 11.33
N ASP A 283 -0.59 -28.99 12.32
CA ASP A 283 -0.50 -30.43 12.04
C ASP A 283 -1.80 -30.94 11.39
N ASP A 284 -2.96 -30.43 11.83
CA ASP A 284 -4.25 -30.73 11.20
C ASP A 284 -4.34 -30.15 9.78
N LEU A 285 -3.81 -28.94 9.55
CA LEU A 285 -3.69 -28.36 8.20
C LEU A 285 -2.87 -29.28 7.29
N LYS A 286 -1.71 -29.74 7.75
CA LYS A 286 -0.85 -30.66 7.01
C LYS A 286 -1.55 -31.99 6.73
N ALA A 287 -2.27 -32.53 7.72
CA ALA A 287 -3.06 -33.74 7.55
C ALA A 287 -4.14 -33.58 6.47
N ASP A 288 -4.85 -32.45 6.44
CA ASP A 288 -5.86 -32.16 5.42
C ASP A 288 -5.23 -32.04 4.02
N VAL A 289 -4.06 -31.40 3.89
CA VAL A 289 -3.33 -31.29 2.63
C VAL A 289 -2.88 -32.66 2.11
N LEU A 290 -2.28 -33.49 2.98
CA LEU A 290 -1.86 -34.85 2.63
C LEU A 290 -3.04 -35.74 2.23
N ALA A 291 -4.19 -35.54 2.87
CA ALA A 291 -5.42 -36.28 2.56
C ALA A 291 -6.18 -35.73 1.34
N ASN A 292 -5.70 -34.67 0.67
CA ASN A 292 -6.40 -33.96 -0.40
C ASN A 292 -7.79 -33.47 0.02
N LYS A 293 -7.87 -32.92 1.25
CA LYS A 293 -9.10 -32.44 1.91
C LYS A 293 -8.99 -30.99 2.39
N LEU A 294 -7.99 -30.24 1.95
CA LEU A 294 -7.87 -28.82 2.26
C LEU A 294 -9.18 -28.10 1.86
N PRO A 295 -9.80 -27.29 2.73
CA PRO A 295 -11.00 -26.54 2.39
C PRO A 295 -10.77 -25.54 1.25
N GLN A 296 -11.84 -25.09 0.61
CA GLN A 296 -11.75 -24.06 -0.44
C GLN A 296 -11.26 -22.72 0.13
N VAL A 297 -11.62 -22.40 1.37
CA VAL A 297 -11.16 -21.20 2.08
C VAL A 297 -10.66 -21.57 3.48
N SER A 298 -9.42 -21.25 3.80
CA SER A 298 -8.82 -21.53 5.11
C SER A 298 -8.27 -20.26 5.74
N TRP A 299 -8.60 -19.99 7.00
CA TRP A 299 -8.01 -18.88 7.76
C TRP A 299 -7.09 -19.42 8.84
N LEU A 300 -5.88 -18.89 8.90
CA LEU A 300 -4.86 -19.27 9.88
C LEU A 300 -4.74 -18.16 10.92
N CYS A 301 -4.98 -18.50 12.19
CA CYS A 301 -4.89 -17.58 13.32
C CYS A 301 -3.65 -17.92 14.14
N PRO A 302 -2.59 -17.08 14.12
CA PRO A 302 -1.37 -17.36 14.87
C PRO A 302 -1.59 -17.21 16.38
N PRO A 303 -0.91 -18.03 17.20
CA PRO A 303 -0.66 -17.72 18.60
C PRO A 303 0.18 -16.45 18.76
N ALA A 304 0.16 -15.84 19.94
CA ALA A 304 0.83 -14.56 20.23
C ALA A 304 2.33 -14.58 19.84
N ALA A 305 3.05 -15.62 20.23
CA ALA A 305 4.48 -15.76 19.96
C ALA A 305 4.83 -15.79 18.46
N TYR A 306 3.87 -16.13 17.61
CA TYR A 306 4.03 -16.26 16.16
C TYR A 306 3.27 -15.18 15.39
N SER A 307 2.61 -14.22 16.07
CA SER A 307 1.79 -13.19 15.41
C SER A 307 2.64 -12.07 14.81
N GLU A 308 3.89 -11.92 15.27
CA GLU A 308 4.74 -10.74 15.03
C GLU A 308 4.23 -9.44 15.63
N HIS A 309 3.18 -9.44 16.48
CA HIS A 309 2.83 -8.26 17.28
C HIS A 309 4.11 -7.71 17.94
N PRO A 310 4.40 -6.40 17.95
CA PRO A 310 5.74 -5.82 18.23
C PRO A 310 6.54 -6.40 19.42
N SER A 311 5.85 -6.79 20.48
CA SER A 311 6.43 -7.50 21.64
C SER A 311 6.97 -8.92 21.34
N TYR A 312 6.63 -9.49 20.19
CA TYR A 312 7.01 -10.79 19.65
C TYR A 312 7.77 -10.64 18.33
N THR A 313 8.77 -11.50 18.15
CA THR A 313 9.80 -11.24 17.16
C THR A 313 9.38 -11.60 15.72
N PRO A 314 9.81 -10.82 14.71
CA PRO A 314 9.70 -11.18 13.30
C PRO A 314 10.26 -12.59 12.99
N ALA A 315 11.30 -13.02 13.71
CA ALA A 315 11.91 -14.34 13.54
C ALA A 315 10.96 -15.52 13.86
N TYR A 316 10.03 -15.36 14.81
CA TYR A 316 9.06 -16.41 15.12
C TYR A 316 7.95 -16.46 14.07
N GLY A 317 7.46 -15.32 13.57
CA GLY A 317 6.52 -15.29 12.46
C GLY A 317 7.08 -15.89 11.17
N ALA A 318 8.38 -15.66 10.90
CA ALA A 318 9.10 -16.32 9.81
C ALA A 318 9.11 -17.85 9.94
N GLU A 319 9.39 -18.38 11.14
CA GLU A 319 9.34 -19.82 11.41
C GLU A 319 7.93 -20.39 11.18
N TYR A 320 6.90 -19.72 11.72
CA TYR A 320 5.51 -20.16 11.58
C TYR A 320 5.06 -20.14 10.11
N THR A 321 5.44 -19.10 9.37
CA THR A 321 5.24 -19.02 7.92
C THR A 321 5.92 -20.18 7.20
N SER A 322 7.15 -20.54 7.59
CA SER A 322 7.85 -21.70 7.02
C SER A 322 7.07 -23.00 7.26
N GLN A 323 6.57 -23.22 8.48
CA GLN A 323 5.77 -24.41 8.81
C GLN A 323 4.46 -24.47 8.02
N ILE A 324 3.80 -23.33 7.80
CA ILE A 324 2.61 -23.23 6.93
C ILE A 324 2.97 -23.63 5.50
N LEU A 325 4.06 -23.08 4.95
CA LEU A 325 4.51 -23.43 3.60
C LEU A 325 4.86 -24.92 3.49
N ASP A 326 5.51 -25.50 4.49
CA ASP A 326 5.82 -26.94 4.52
C ASP A 326 4.55 -27.80 4.57
N ALA A 327 3.53 -27.38 5.35
CA ALA A 327 2.24 -28.05 5.38
C ALA A 327 1.55 -28.00 4.01
N LEU A 328 1.45 -26.82 3.40
CA LEU A 328 0.77 -26.61 2.12
C LEU A 328 1.49 -27.30 0.95
N THR A 329 2.81 -27.35 0.96
CA THR A 329 3.63 -27.96 -0.11
C THR A 329 3.84 -29.46 0.05
N SER A 330 3.40 -30.06 1.18
CA SER A 330 3.52 -31.50 1.44
C SER A 330 2.76 -32.40 0.44
N ASN A 331 1.80 -31.82 -0.30
CA ASN A 331 1.13 -32.46 -1.42
C ASN A 331 1.19 -31.54 -2.66
N PRO A 332 2.04 -31.85 -3.67
CA PRO A 332 2.17 -31.04 -4.88
C PRO A 332 0.87 -30.87 -5.67
N GLU A 333 -0.04 -31.85 -5.64
CA GLU A 333 -1.33 -31.75 -6.33
C GLU A 333 -2.19 -30.62 -5.73
N VAL A 334 -2.28 -30.58 -4.40
CA VAL A 334 -2.99 -29.52 -3.67
C VAL A 334 -2.28 -28.18 -3.87
N TRP A 335 -0.97 -28.11 -3.63
CA TRP A 335 -0.22 -26.86 -3.73
C TRP A 335 -0.29 -26.22 -5.11
N SER A 336 -0.28 -27.03 -6.19
CA SER A 336 -0.42 -26.52 -7.56
C SER A 336 -1.70 -25.70 -7.79
N LYS A 337 -2.68 -25.83 -6.90
CA LYS A 337 -3.99 -25.16 -6.96
C LYS A 337 -4.24 -24.17 -5.81
N THR A 338 -3.23 -23.88 -4.99
CA THR A 338 -3.37 -23.10 -3.75
C THR A 338 -2.84 -21.68 -3.90
N VAL A 339 -3.53 -20.74 -3.27
CA VAL A 339 -3.07 -19.37 -3.02
C VAL A 339 -2.92 -19.20 -1.52
N LEU A 340 -1.73 -18.79 -1.06
CA LEU A 340 -1.51 -18.32 0.30
C LEU A 340 -1.35 -16.79 0.30
N PHE A 341 -2.21 -16.10 1.02
CA PHE A 341 -2.06 -14.69 1.32
C PHE A 341 -1.42 -14.52 2.70
N ILE A 342 -0.31 -13.77 2.76
CA ILE A 342 0.34 -13.38 4.01
C ILE A 342 0.24 -11.87 4.12
N MET A 343 -0.46 -11.39 5.13
CA MET A 343 -0.71 -9.95 5.34
C MET A 343 -0.63 -9.60 6.83
N TYR A 344 -0.73 -8.31 7.14
CA TYR A 344 -0.84 -7.80 8.50
C TYR A 344 -2.17 -7.09 8.66
N ASP A 345 -2.68 -7.02 9.88
CA ASP A 345 -3.95 -6.39 10.23
C ASP A 345 -3.84 -4.85 10.27
N GLU A 346 -2.83 -4.31 10.94
CA GLU A 346 -2.57 -2.88 11.04
C GLU A 346 -1.07 -2.60 11.29
N ASN A 347 -0.72 -1.33 11.46
CA ASN A 347 0.66 -0.86 11.40
C ASN A 347 1.37 -0.68 12.74
N ASP A 348 0.73 -0.99 13.87
CA ASP A 348 1.09 -0.69 15.28
C ASP A 348 1.12 0.81 15.60
N GLY A 349 1.44 1.60 14.60
CA GLY A 349 1.91 2.95 14.76
C GLY A 349 3.29 3.17 14.17
N PHE A 350 3.91 2.18 13.52
CA PHE A 350 5.05 2.43 12.65
C PHE A 350 4.64 3.29 11.46
N PHE A 351 5.50 4.25 11.14
CA PHE A 351 5.30 5.19 10.06
C PHE A 351 5.27 4.49 8.70
N ASP A 352 4.44 4.99 7.81
CA ASP A 352 4.47 4.70 6.37
C ASP A 352 4.28 6.01 5.63
N HIS A 353 5.00 6.26 4.54
CA HIS A 353 5.01 7.56 3.88
C HIS A 353 3.82 7.82 2.96
N LEU A 354 3.08 6.79 2.54
CA LEU A 354 1.93 6.96 1.66
C LEU A 354 0.68 7.27 2.47
N VAL A 355 0.11 8.44 2.20
CA VAL A 355 -1.17 8.84 2.78
C VAL A 355 -2.25 7.86 2.31
N PRO A 356 -3.00 7.23 3.23
CA PRO A 356 -3.99 6.24 2.85
C PRO A 356 -5.18 6.87 2.13
N PRO A 357 -5.74 6.24 1.09
CA PRO A 357 -6.97 6.71 0.45
C PRO A 357 -8.11 6.84 1.46
N GLN A 358 -8.70 8.03 1.61
CA GLN A 358 -9.85 8.25 2.49
C GLN A 358 -10.94 9.03 1.75
N PRO A 359 -12.23 8.68 1.89
CA PRO A 359 -13.29 9.42 1.23
C PRO A 359 -13.36 10.88 1.73
N ALA A 360 -13.91 11.76 0.91
CA ALA A 360 -14.31 13.08 1.38
C ALA A 360 -15.41 12.93 2.43
N THR A 361 -15.17 13.43 3.64
CA THR A 361 -16.14 13.38 4.75
C THR A 361 -17.16 14.51 4.68
N THR A 362 -16.83 15.60 3.97
CA THR A 362 -17.73 16.73 3.68
C THR A 362 -17.48 17.25 2.26
N GLY A 363 -18.46 17.95 1.68
CA GLY A 363 -18.30 18.57 0.34
C GLY A 363 -17.22 19.66 0.28
N ALA A 364 -16.85 20.26 1.42
CA ALA A 364 -15.75 21.22 1.49
C ALA A 364 -14.37 20.55 1.43
N GLN A 365 -14.28 19.26 1.77
CA GLN A 365 -13.05 18.48 1.78
C GLN A 365 -12.89 17.61 0.52
N GLY A 366 -13.73 17.84 -0.49
CA GLY A 366 -13.65 17.22 -1.80
C GLY A 366 -14.95 16.51 -2.22
N LYS A 367 -14.87 15.67 -3.26
CA LYS A 367 -16.04 15.12 -3.95
C LYS A 367 -15.84 13.67 -4.36
N SER A 368 -16.93 12.92 -4.47
CA SER A 368 -16.92 11.53 -4.93
C SER A 368 -17.98 11.31 -6.00
N THR A 369 -17.67 10.52 -7.03
CA THR A 369 -18.69 10.05 -8.00
C THR A 369 -19.47 8.84 -7.49
N VAL A 370 -18.93 8.15 -6.46
CA VAL A 370 -19.53 6.99 -5.80
C VAL A 370 -20.04 7.37 -4.41
N SER A 371 -21.09 6.69 -3.94
CA SER A 371 -21.59 6.90 -2.58
C SER A 371 -20.53 6.57 -1.54
N THR A 372 -20.35 7.46 -0.56
CA THR A 372 -19.50 7.29 0.62
C THR A 372 -20.32 6.89 1.86
N GLU A 373 -21.58 6.48 1.67
CA GLU A 373 -22.42 5.97 2.75
C GLU A 373 -21.78 4.73 3.40
N GLY A 374 -21.80 4.70 4.73
CA GLY A 374 -21.15 3.65 5.53
C GLY A 374 -19.63 3.77 5.66
N GLU A 375 -18.99 4.80 5.09
CA GLU A 375 -17.54 5.03 5.21
C GLU A 375 -17.16 6.13 6.21
N ILE A 376 -18.13 6.79 6.85
CA ILE A 376 -17.88 7.89 7.81
C ILE A 376 -18.49 7.52 9.17
N HIS A 377 -17.73 7.69 10.24
CA HIS A 377 -18.19 7.48 11.60
C HIS A 377 -19.03 8.66 12.09
N ASN A 378 -20.35 8.58 11.85
CA ASN A 378 -21.33 9.58 12.28
C ASN A 378 -22.43 8.99 13.18
N VAL A 379 -22.35 7.70 13.48
CA VAL A 379 -23.28 6.98 14.36
C VAL A 379 -22.50 6.39 15.52
N VAL A 380 -23.03 6.57 16.74
CA VAL A 380 -22.50 5.97 17.96
C VAL A 380 -23.53 5.01 18.52
N ASN A 381 -23.07 3.81 18.87
CA ASN A 381 -23.87 2.85 19.62
C ASN A 381 -23.57 3.01 21.12
N PRO A 382 -24.50 3.56 21.93
CA PRO A 382 -24.27 3.76 23.36
C PRO A 382 -24.13 2.44 24.13
N GLN A 383 -24.53 1.32 23.54
CA GLN A 383 -24.35 -0.02 24.08
C GLN A 383 -23.05 -0.68 23.62
N ARG A 384 -22.19 -0.09 22.78
CA ARG A 384 -20.91 -0.73 22.39
C ARG A 384 -19.83 -0.64 23.48
N GLY A 385 -19.98 0.28 24.43
CA GLY A 385 -18.85 0.66 25.30
C GLY A 385 -17.80 1.47 24.53
N GLY A 386 -16.69 1.79 25.19
CA GLY A 386 -15.66 2.70 24.66
C GLY A 386 -16.00 4.19 24.84
N SER A 387 -15.07 5.07 24.47
CA SER A 387 -15.17 6.54 24.61
C SER A 387 -15.36 7.25 23.27
N TYR A 388 -16.05 6.59 22.33
CA TYR A 388 -16.23 7.09 20.97
C TYR A 388 -17.38 8.09 20.82
N THR A 389 -17.19 9.07 19.94
CA THR A 389 -18.20 10.08 19.59
C THR A 389 -18.43 10.07 18.09
N ALA A 390 -19.56 10.64 17.62
CA ALA A 390 -19.79 10.86 16.20
C ALA A 390 -18.83 11.94 15.69
N ASP A 391 -17.60 11.53 15.37
CA ASP A 391 -16.45 12.39 15.11
C ASP A 391 -16.33 12.81 13.63
N GLY A 392 -17.11 12.17 12.74
CA GLY A 392 -17.09 12.45 11.31
C GLY A 392 -15.79 12.00 10.62
N LEU A 393 -15.01 11.14 11.27
CA LEU A 393 -13.78 10.59 10.73
C LEU A 393 -14.09 9.42 9.77
N PRO A 394 -13.28 9.21 8.72
CA PRO A 394 -13.50 8.10 7.79
C PRO A 394 -13.15 6.77 8.45
N TYR A 395 -13.92 5.70 8.19
CA TYR A 395 -13.58 4.35 8.66
C TYR A 395 -12.35 3.76 8.00
N GLY A 396 -11.93 4.28 6.86
CA GLY A 396 -10.81 3.75 6.10
C GLY A 396 -10.44 4.60 4.90
N LEU A 397 -9.34 4.28 4.23
CA LEU A 397 -8.36 3.26 4.63
C LEU A 397 -7.41 3.79 5.70
N GLY A 398 -6.70 2.88 6.37
CA GLY A 398 -5.59 3.20 7.27
C GLY A 398 -4.22 3.00 6.60
N PRO A 399 -3.11 3.17 7.34
CA PRO A 399 -1.75 3.09 6.78
C PRO A 399 -1.46 1.79 5.99
N ARG A 400 -0.46 1.83 5.10
CA ARG A 400 -0.05 0.61 4.38
C ARG A 400 0.50 -0.43 5.33
N VAL A 401 0.15 -1.68 5.05
CA VAL A 401 0.65 -2.86 5.75
C VAL A 401 1.18 -3.88 4.73
N PRO A 402 2.18 -4.71 5.08
CA PRO A 402 2.72 -5.66 4.13
C PRO A 402 1.68 -6.67 3.64
N MET A 403 1.75 -7.02 2.35
CA MET A 403 1.09 -8.20 1.81
C MET A 403 1.98 -8.89 0.76
N THR A 404 2.25 -10.17 1.00
CA THR A 404 2.91 -11.07 0.04
C THR A 404 1.95 -12.17 -0.36
N ILE A 405 1.85 -12.44 -1.66
CA ILE A 405 0.99 -13.48 -2.22
C ILE A 405 1.88 -14.65 -2.63
N VAL A 406 1.81 -15.76 -1.92
CA VAL A 406 2.64 -16.95 -2.15
C VAL A 406 1.82 -18.01 -2.85
N SER A 407 2.15 -18.28 -4.11
CA SER A 407 1.37 -19.18 -4.95
C SER A 407 2.15 -19.58 -6.19
N PRO A 408 1.83 -20.73 -6.81
CA PRO A 408 2.33 -21.06 -8.13
C PRO A 408 2.10 -19.97 -9.20
N TRP A 409 1.03 -19.17 -9.08
CA TRP A 409 0.69 -18.09 -10.03
C TRP A 409 1.30 -16.72 -9.72
N SER A 410 2.00 -16.56 -8.60
CA SER A 410 2.54 -15.27 -8.15
C SER A 410 4.07 -15.21 -8.14
N LYS A 411 4.74 -16.26 -8.65
CA LYS A 411 6.20 -16.36 -8.75
C LYS A 411 6.84 -15.26 -9.61
N GLY A 412 8.12 -15.03 -9.38
CA GLY A 412 8.97 -14.13 -10.17
C GLY A 412 9.26 -12.78 -9.51
N GLY A 413 8.89 -12.61 -8.23
CA GLY A 413 9.23 -11.41 -7.48
C GLY A 413 8.57 -10.15 -8.02
N PHE A 414 7.31 -10.20 -8.46
CA PHE A 414 6.63 -9.02 -9.00
C PHE A 414 6.22 -8.04 -7.88
N VAL A 415 6.05 -6.76 -8.22
CA VAL A 415 5.31 -5.79 -7.40
C VAL A 415 3.94 -5.52 -8.00
N CYS A 416 2.92 -5.37 -7.16
CA CYS A 416 1.59 -4.92 -7.56
C CYS A 416 1.24 -3.63 -6.80
N SER A 417 1.04 -2.54 -7.54
CA SER A 417 0.76 -1.20 -7.00
C SER A 417 -0.70 -0.75 -7.19
N GLN A 418 -1.62 -1.71 -7.36
CA GLN A 418 -3.05 -1.43 -7.27
C GLN A 418 -3.43 -1.26 -5.80
N VAL A 419 -4.33 -0.31 -5.52
CA VAL A 419 -4.87 -0.09 -4.17
C VAL A 419 -5.70 -1.28 -3.72
N PHE A 420 -5.40 -1.82 -2.54
CA PHE A 420 -6.11 -2.91 -1.90
C PHE A 420 -6.28 -2.63 -0.40
N ASP A 421 -7.33 -3.20 0.20
CA ASP A 421 -7.49 -3.38 1.66
C ASP A 421 -7.86 -4.82 2.01
N HIS A 422 -8.17 -5.13 3.29
CA HIS A 422 -8.54 -6.49 3.70
C HIS A 422 -9.83 -7.02 3.04
N THR A 423 -10.72 -6.13 2.59
CA THR A 423 -11.92 -6.55 1.85
C THR A 423 -11.59 -7.08 0.45
N SER A 424 -10.40 -6.76 -0.07
CA SER A 424 -9.89 -7.31 -1.33
C SER A 424 -9.72 -8.84 -1.27
N VAL A 425 -9.45 -9.41 -0.09
CA VAL A 425 -9.39 -10.87 0.12
C VAL A 425 -10.77 -11.51 -0.07
N ILE A 426 -11.80 -10.91 0.53
CA ILE A 426 -13.20 -11.33 0.34
C ILE A 426 -13.55 -11.28 -1.15
N ARG A 427 -13.20 -10.18 -1.83
CA ARG A 427 -13.49 -10.00 -3.26
C ARG A 427 -12.74 -10.96 -4.17
N PHE A 428 -11.52 -11.38 -3.81
CA PHE A 428 -10.82 -12.45 -4.51
C PHE A 428 -11.60 -13.78 -4.39
N ILE A 429 -12.10 -14.09 -3.19
CA ILE A 429 -12.92 -15.28 -2.94
C ILE A 429 -14.26 -15.17 -3.69
N GLU A 430 -14.89 -13.99 -3.75
CA GLU A 430 -16.08 -13.71 -4.57
C GLU A 430 -15.81 -13.99 -6.06
N ALA A 431 -14.75 -13.41 -6.61
CA ALA A 431 -14.36 -13.61 -8.01
C ALA A 431 -14.14 -15.09 -8.31
N ARG A 432 -13.58 -15.84 -7.35
CA ARG A 432 -13.31 -17.27 -7.51
C ARG A 432 -14.55 -18.15 -7.38
N PHE A 433 -15.38 -17.97 -6.35
CA PHE A 433 -16.43 -18.92 -5.97
C PHE A 433 -17.86 -18.37 -6.07
N GLY A 434 -18.04 -17.06 -6.25
CA GLY A 434 -19.33 -16.43 -6.50
C GLY A 434 -20.17 -16.10 -5.26
N ALA A 435 -19.61 -16.20 -4.05
CA ALA A 435 -20.32 -15.86 -2.81
C ALA A 435 -20.18 -14.36 -2.47
N TYR A 436 -21.13 -13.54 -2.91
CA TYR A 436 -21.10 -12.07 -2.74
C TYR A 436 -21.26 -11.61 -1.27
N GLU A 437 -20.45 -10.64 -0.84
CA GLU A 437 -20.49 -9.96 0.46
C GLU A 437 -21.13 -8.56 0.38
N PRO A 438 -22.42 -8.40 0.70
CA PRO A 438 -23.10 -7.10 0.65
C PRO A 438 -22.59 -6.07 1.68
N ASN A 439 -21.84 -6.49 2.71
CA ASN A 439 -21.35 -5.56 3.73
C ASN A 439 -20.25 -4.61 3.21
N ILE A 440 -19.54 -4.98 2.14
CA ILE A 440 -18.50 -4.10 1.56
C ILE A 440 -19.19 -2.95 0.82
N THR A 441 -18.91 -1.72 1.25
CA THR A 441 -19.53 -0.50 0.73
C THR A 441 -19.25 -0.27 -0.76
N ALA A 442 -20.08 0.57 -1.40
CA ALA A 442 -19.88 0.97 -2.79
C ALA A 442 -18.53 1.69 -3.01
N TRP A 443 -18.15 2.59 -2.11
CA TRP A 443 -16.87 3.32 -2.19
C TRP A 443 -15.69 2.36 -2.16
N ARG A 444 -15.69 1.42 -1.20
CA ARG A 444 -14.58 0.47 -1.01
C ARG A 444 -14.45 -0.50 -2.17
N ARG A 445 -15.58 -0.98 -2.72
CA ARG A 445 -15.59 -1.77 -3.97
C ARG A 445 -15.03 -1.01 -5.17
N ALA A 446 -15.30 0.30 -5.24
CA ALA A 446 -14.83 1.16 -6.33
C ALA A 446 -13.35 1.50 -6.22
N VAL A 447 -12.79 1.66 -5.02
CA VAL A 447 -11.39 2.09 -4.82
C VAL A 447 -10.41 0.92 -4.69
N CYS A 448 -10.74 -0.09 -3.87
CA CYS A 448 -9.89 -1.25 -3.68
C CYS A 448 -10.05 -2.23 -4.85
N GLY A 449 -9.01 -2.96 -5.23
CA GLY A 449 -9.11 -4.06 -6.20
C GLY A 449 -9.60 -5.37 -5.57
N ASP A 450 -9.63 -6.44 -6.36
CA ASP A 450 -10.02 -7.79 -5.94
C ASP A 450 -8.84 -8.77 -5.87
N LEU A 451 -7.60 -8.23 -5.82
CA LEU A 451 -6.31 -8.94 -5.86
C LEU A 451 -5.98 -9.70 -7.15
N THR A 452 -6.87 -9.77 -8.14
CA THR A 452 -6.62 -10.62 -9.33
C THR A 452 -5.47 -10.14 -10.20
N THR A 453 -5.19 -8.83 -10.21
CA THR A 453 -4.05 -8.21 -10.92
C THR A 453 -2.69 -8.59 -10.34
N ALA A 454 -2.64 -9.13 -9.12
CA ALA A 454 -1.41 -9.56 -8.49
C ALA A 454 -0.89 -10.92 -9.01
N PHE A 455 -1.61 -11.58 -9.93
CA PHE A 455 -1.29 -12.92 -10.42
C PHE A 455 -0.98 -12.95 -11.92
N ASP A 456 -0.22 -13.96 -12.34
CA ASP A 456 -0.22 -14.45 -13.72
C ASP A 456 -0.80 -15.87 -13.75
N PHE A 457 -2.08 -15.99 -14.12
CA PHE A 457 -2.75 -17.28 -14.23
C PHE A 457 -2.38 -18.10 -15.48
N ARG A 458 -1.66 -17.50 -16.45
CA ARG A 458 -1.38 -18.12 -17.75
C ARG A 458 0.05 -18.59 -17.90
N THR A 459 1.02 -17.79 -17.50
CA THR A 459 2.45 -18.01 -17.77
C THR A 459 3.35 -17.70 -16.57
N PRO A 460 3.10 -18.27 -15.38
CA PRO A 460 3.88 -17.93 -14.20
C PRO A 460 5.37 -18.26 -14.38
N ASP A 461 6.25 -17.34 -13.97
CA ASP A 461 7.70 -17.50 -14.07
C ASP A 461 8.18 -18.63 -13.13
N SER A 462 9.16 -19.41 -13.58
CA SER A 462 9.76 -20.52 -12.85
C SER A 462 11.13 -20.17 -12.21
N LYS A 463 11.63 -18.94 -12.38
CA LYS A 463 12.95 -18.55 -11.88
C LYS A 463 12.97 -18.36 -10.37
N VAL A 464 14.07 -18.81 -9.77
CA VAL A 464 14.30 -18.84 -8.32
C VAL A 464 15.49 -17.94 -7.99
N PRO A 465 15.33 -16.87 -7.18
CA PRO A 465 16.47 -16.07 -6.71
C PRO A 465 17.27 -16.82 -5.62
N PRO A 466 18.56 -16.51 -5.40
CA PRO A 466 19.29 -17.00 -4.23
C PRO A 466 18.83 -16.29 -2.95
N LEU A 467 18.62 -17.02 -1.85
CA LEU A 467 18.09 -16.48 -0.58
C LEU A 467 18.92 -17.02 0.60
N PRO A 468 18.89 -16.34 1.76
CA PRO A 468 19.63 -16.77 2.96
C PRO A 468 19.00 -18.00 3.64
N ASP A 469 19.83 -18.76 4.37
CA ASP A 469 19.38 -19.81 5.30
C ASP A 469 18.71 -19.18 6.52
N THR A 470 17.61 -19.77 7.00
CA THR A 470 16.77 -19.26 8.10
C THR A 470 16.73 -20.17 9.33
N SER A 471 17.45 -21.30 9.31
CA SER A 471 17.36 -22.36 10.32
C SER A 471 17.75 -21.96 11.76
N ASN A 472 18.42 -20.83 11.97
CA ASN A 472 18.88 -20.35 13.28
C ASN A 472 18.24 -19.04 13.75
N TYR A 473 17.22 -18.51 13.04
CA TYR A 473 16.72 -17.15 13.27
C TYR A 473 16.11 -16.94 14.65
N LYS A 474 15.34 -17.91 15.17
CA LYS A 474 14.78 -17.84 16.54
C LYS A 474 15.87 -17.69 17.60
N SER A 475 16.92 -18.50 17.51
CA SER A 475 18.03 -18.46 18.47
C SER A 475 18.82 -17.14 18.41
N ILE A 476 18.96 -16.56 17.22
CA ILE A 476 19.59 -15.24 17.04
C ILE A 476 18.72 -14.16 17.66
N ALA A 477 17.42 -14.15 17.36
CA ALA A 477 16.47 -13.18 17.87
C ALA A 477 16.36 -13.25 19.40
N ASP A 478 16.20 -14.45 19.98
CA ASP A 478 16.14 -14.64 21.44
C ASP A 478 17.40 -14.07 22.13
N ASN A 479 18.58 -14.33 21.55
CA ASN A 479 19.84 -13.80 22.08
C ASN A 479 19.92 -12.26 21.92
N GLN A 480 19.49 -11.71 20.78
CA GLN A 480 19.44 -10.25 20.57
C GLN A 480 18.51 -9.59 21.60
N CYS A 481 17.29 -10.10 21.77
CA CYS A 481 16.32 -9.60 22.73
C CYS A 481 16.82 -9.67 24.18
N ALA A 482 17.53 -10.73 24.54
CA ALA A 482 18.01 -10.96 25.91
C ALA A 482 19.28 -10.16 26.26
N THR A 483 20.16 -9.90 25.29
CA THR A 483 21.52 -9.42 25.57
C THR A 483 21.85 -8.03 25.02
N GLN A 484 21.14 -7.56 24.00
CA GLN A 484 21.42 -6.27 23.36
C GLN A 484 20.65 -5.12 24.04
N PRO A 485 21.18 -3.89 23.99
CA PRO A 485 20.46 -2.72 24.49
C PRO A 485 19.20 -2.45 23.66
N LYS A 486 18.19 -1.81 24.26
CA LYS A 486 17.01 -1.34 23.55
C LYS A 486 17.40 -0.34 22.45
N PRO A 487 16.74 -0.35 21.28
CA PRO A 487 16.95 0.69 20.28
C PRO A 487 16.58 2.06 20.84
N THR A 488 17.32 3.09 20.42
CA THR A 488 17.09 4.47 20.83
C THR A 488 16.90 5.35 19.60
N VAL A 489 16.00 6.33 19.69
CA VAL A 489 15.84 7.36 18.67
C VAL A 489 17.16 8.15 18.57
N PRO A 490 17.72 8.37 17.36
CA PRO A 490 18.93 9.16 17.18
C PRO A 490 18.75 10.59 17.72
N ALA A 491 19.67 11.05 18.57
CA ALA A 491 19.61 12.41 19.15
C ALA A 491 19.75 13.53 18.10
N THR A 492 20.27 13.22 16.92
CA THR A 492 20.31 14.11 15.76
C THR A 492 19.86 13.32 14.54
N PRO A 493 18.96 13.88 13.70
CA PRO A 493 18.49 13.18 12.52
C PRO A 493 19.65 12.81 11.60
N GLY A 494 19.82 11.51 11.36
CA GLY A 494 20.74 10.98 10.37
C GLY A 494 20.18 11.09 8.96
N ALA A 495 20.98 10.67 7.97
CA ALA A 495 20.45 10.42 6.64
C ALA A 495 19.58 9.14 6.68
N ILE A 496 18.49 9.12 5.90
CA ILE A 496 17.74 7.90 5.65
C ILE A 496 18.67 6.93 4.89
N ASP A 497 18.71 5.67 5.31
CA ASP A 497 19.51 4.67 4.59
C ASP A 497 19.05 4.56 3.12
N PRO A 498 19.96 4.26 2.19
CA PRO A 498 19.59 4.06 0.80
C PRO A 498 18.73 2.80 0.67
N GLN A 499 17.57 2.93 0.02
CA GLN A 499 16.81 1.78 -0.49
C GLN A 499 17.68 0.95 -1.44
N GLU A 500 17.48 -0.38 -1.47
CA GLU A 500 18.21 -1.28 -2.35
C GLU A 500 18.11 -0.81 -3.82
N SER A 501 19.26 -0.70 -4.49
CA SER A 501 19.30 -0.29 -5.89
C SER A 501 18.62 -1.31 -6.80
N GLY A 502 17.94 -0.82 -7.83
CA GLY A 502 17.42 -1.63 -8.93
C GLY A 502 15.90 -1.57 -9.06
N ILE A 503 15.42 -2.25 -10.09
CA ILE A 503 14.02 -2.32 -10.46
C ILE A 503 13.43 -3.68 -10.12
N ARG A 504 12.11 -3.76 -10.13
CA ARG A 504 11.31 -4.99 -10.00
C ARG A 504 10.33 -5.08 -11.17
N PHE A 505 9.98 -6.28 -11.60
CA PHE A 505 8.87 -6.44 -12.55
C PHE A 505 7.57 -6.00 -11.89
N ALA A 506 6.76 -5.23 -12.60
CA ALA A 506 5.49 -4.70 -12.10
C ALA A 506 4.31 -5.39 -12.79
N ARG A 507 3.26 -5.68 -12.02
CA ARG A 507 1.98 -6.17 -12.55
C ARG A 507 1.28 -5.06 -13.33
N ALA A 508 0.53 -5.45 -14.36
CA ALA A 508 -0.33 -4.53 -15.10
C ALA A 508 -1.44 -4.02 -14.18
N LEU A 509 -1.71 -2.71 -14.19
CA LEU A 509 -2.73 -2.10 -13.36
C LEU A 509 -3.94 -1.63 -14.20
N PRO A 510 -5.14 -1.54 -13.61
CA PRO A 510 -6.38 -1.20 -14.34
C PRO A 510 -6.62 0.32 -14.50
N TYR A 511 -5.59 1.15 -14.36
CA TYR A 511 -5.72 2.59 -14.25
C TYR A 511 -5.50 3.32 -15.58
N GLU A 512 -6.45 4.18 -15.96
CA GLU A 512 -6.26 5.19 -17.00
C GLU A 512 -6.81 6.53 -16.50
N LEU A 513 -5.92 7.34 -15.92
CA LEU A 513 -6.29 8.49 -15.10
C LEU A 513 -6.00 9.82 -15.79
N HIS A 514 -6.92 10.76 -15.68
CA HIS A 514 -6.86 12.07 -16.32
C HIS A 514 -7.10 13.16 -15.29
N VAL A 515 -6.12 14.06 -15.10
CA VAL A 515 -6.29 15.25 -14.28
C VAL A 515 -5.75 16.45 -15.06
N ASN A 516 -6.63 17.41 -15.32
CA ASN A 516 -6.35 18.58 -16.16
C ASN A 516 -6.77 19.86 -15.44
N GLY A 517 -5.95 20.91 -15.56
CA GLY A 517 -6.20 22.21 -14.96
C GLY A 517 -6.62 23.26 -16.00
N HIS A 518 -7.40 24.25 -15.58
CA HIS A 518 -7.74 25.41 -16.38
C HIS A 518 -7.83 26.69 -15.53
N ALA A 519 -7.03 27.70 -15.87
CA ALA A 519 -7.14 29.02 -15.26
C ALA A 519 -8.14 29.91 -16.02
N ASP A 520 -9.13 30.48 -15.31
CA ASP A 520 -10.03 31.52 -15.83
C ASP A 520 -9.67 32.87 -15.20
N ALA A 521 -8.90 33.68 -15.93
CA ALA A 521 -8.45 34.98 -15.45
C ALA A 521 -9.59 36.00 -15.30
N LYS A 522 -10.72 35.84 -16.00
CA LYS A 522 -11.86 36.77 -15.89
C LYS A 522 -12.64 36.52 -14.61
N LYS A 523 -12.81 35.25 -14.25
CA LYS A 523 -13.49 34.84 -13.02
C LYS A 523 -12.57 34.78 -11.81
N ASN A 524 -11.26 34.85 -12.03
CA ASN A 524 -10.22 34.64 -11.02
C ASN A 524 -10.35 33.26 -10.33
N THR A 525 -10.52 32.22 -11.14
CA THR A 525 -10.70 30.84 -10.66
C THR A 525 -9.71 29.88 -11.32
N PHE A 526 -9.42 28.77 -10.64
CA PHE A 526 -8.74 27.62 -11.22
C PHE A 526 -9.65 26.39 -11.17
N GLU A 527 -9.95 25.81 -12.32
CA GLU A 527 -10.74 24.58 -12.43
C GLU A 527 -9.82 23.37 -12.57
N ILE A 528 -10.11 22.30 -11.83
CA ILE A 528 -9.47 20.99 -11.98
C ILE A 528 -10.54 19.98 -12.37
N SER A 529 -10.31 19.33 -13.51
CA SER A 529 -11.14 18.23 -14.01
C SER A 529 -10.42 16.90 -13.77
N ILE A 530 -11.10 15.99 -13.08
CA ILE A 530 -10.59 14.65 -12.73
C ILE A 530 -11.46 13.62 -13.44
N GLY A 531 -10.85 12.75 -14.24
CA GLY A 531 -11.52 11.71 -15.00
C GLY A 531 -10.78 10.38 -14.92
N ASN A 532 -11.51 9.30 -15.10
CA ASN A 532 -10.98 7.94 -15.09
C ASN A 532 -11.64 7.16 -16.23
N THR A 533 -10.85 6.77 -17.23
CA THR A 533 -11.31 5.94 -18.35
C THR A 533 -10.86 4.49 -18.23
N GLY A 534 -10.14 4.15 -17.15
CA GLY A 534 -9.77 2.79 -16.82
C GLY A 534 -10.90 2.00 -16.18
N ASP A 535 -10.58 0.78 -15.73
CA ASP A 535 -11.57 -0.21 -15.27
C ASP A 535 -11.75 -0.24 -13.75
N GLN A 536 -10.88 0.44 -12.99
CA GLN A 536 -10.94 0.53 -11.53
C GLN A 536 -11.10 1.99 -11.10
N GLY A 537 -11.97 2.26 -10.13
CA GLY A 537 -12.07 3.59 -9.52
C GLY A 537 -10.76 4.01 -8.84
N ALA A 538 -10.52 5.32 -8.75
CA ALA A 538 -9.30 5.87 -8.18
C ALA A 538 -9.59 6.95 -7.15
N HIS A 539 -8.75 6.99 -6.11
CA HIS A 539 -8.71 8.06 -5.12
C HIS A 539 -7.58 9.04 -5.45
N PHE A 540 -7.81 10.33 -5.18
CA PHE A 540 -6.84 11.39 -5.36
C PHE A 540 -6.79 12.31 -4.14
N TYR A 541 -5.58 12.68 -3.72
CA TYR A 541 -5.37 13.83 -2.84
C TYR A 541 -4.98 15.05 -3.67
N LEU A 542 -5.50 16.21 -3.28
CA LEU A 542 -5.14 17.51 -3.84
C LEU A 542 -4.60 18.40 -2.72
N TYR A 543 -3.36 18.85 -2.87
CA TYR A 543 -2.67 19.77 -1.97
C TYR A 543 -2.50 21.14 -2.63
N SER A 544 -2.30 22.15 -1.80
CA SER A 544 -1.95 23.49 -2.25
C SER A 544 -0.89 24.08 -1.34
N THR A 545 0.19 24.62 -1.88
CA THR A 545 1.30 25.18 -1.07
C THR A 545 1.06 26.62 -0.63
N ASN A 546 0.06 27.29 -1.21
CA ASN A 546 -0.33 28.66 -0.88
C ASN A 546 -1.73 28.75 -0.25
N ARG A 547 -2.28 27.64 0.24
CA ARG A 547 -3.58 27.58 0.91
C ARG A 547 -3.55 26.65 2.12
N THR A 548 -4.46 26.88 3.05
CA THR A 548 -4.58 26.14 4.31
C THR A 548 -5.90 25.39 4.48
N ASP A 549 -6.82 25.52 3.52
CA ASP A 549 -8.15 24.91 3.53
C ASP A 549 -8.21 23.52 2.87
N GLY A 550 -7.05 22.98 2.49
CA GLY A 550 -6.86 21.60 2.07
C GLY A 550 -6.15 20.72 3.12
N PRO A 551 -5.75 19.49 2.76
CA PRO A 551 -5.92 18.88 1.44
C PRO A 551 -7.36 18.45 1.16
N TRP A 552 -7.67 18.26 -0.12
CA TRP A 552 -8.96 17.76 -0.59
C TRP A 552 -8.84 16.33 -1.10
N ARG A 553 -9.92 15.56 -0.96
CA ARG A 553 -10.00 14.14 -1.29
C ARG A 553 -11.02 13.92 -2.40
N TYR A 554 -10.64 13.23 -3.46
CA TYR A 554 -11.51 12.94 -4.58
C TYR A 554 -11.59 11.46 -4.88
N THR A 555 -12.77 10.98 -5.24
CA THR A 555 -12.95 9.61 -5.74
C THR A 555 -13.70 9.63 -7.06
N VAL A 556 -13.15 8.95 -8.06
CA VAL A 556 -13.73 8.85 -9.41
C VAL A 556 -13.79 7.40 -9.84
N GLU A 557 -15.00 6.87 -10.02
CA GLU A 557 -15.23 5.53 -10.56
C GLU A 557 -14.74 5.41 -12.00
N ALA A 558 -14.51 4.17 -12.43
CA ALA A 558 -14.31 3.80 -13.82
C ALA A 558 -15.37 4.45 -14.74
N GLY A 559 -14.92 5.05 -15.84
CA GLY A 559 -15.76 5.69 -16.84
C GLY A 559 -16.42 7.02 -16.41
N LYS A 560 -16.08 7.57 -15.24
CA LYS A 560 -16.67 8.82 -14.73
C LYS A 560 -15.67 9.96 -14.65
N SER A 561 -16.19 11.15 -14.36
CA SER A 561 -15.41 12.37 -14.15
C SER A 561 -16.12 13.32 -13.18
N LEU A 562 -15.35 14.19 -12.53
CA LEU A 562 -15.86 15.31 -11.74
C LEU A 562 -15.01 16.57 -11.98
N ASN A 563 -15.55 17.73 -11.60
CA ASN A 563 -14.84 19.01 -11.66
C ASN A 563 -14.85 19.69 -10.29
N GLU A 564 -13.74 20.35 -9.97
CA GLU A 564 -13.61 21.27 -8.85
C GLU A 564 -13.20 22.66 -9.34
N THR A 565 -13.74 23.71 -8.72
CA THR A 565 -13.38 25.10 -9.04
C THR A 565 -12.93 25.82 -7.78
N PHE A 566 -11.70 26.31 -7.80
CA PHE A 566 -11.10 27.07 -6.71
C PHE A 566 -11.16 28.56 -7.00
N ASP A 567 -11.70 29.33 -6.05
CA ASP A 567 -11.57 30.78 -6.04
C ASP A 567 -10.13 31.18 -5.65
N LEU A 568 -9.53 32.07 -6.45
CA LEU A 568 -8.14 32.53 -6.28
C LEU A 568 -8.05 33.94 -5.67
N THR A 569 -9.14 34.48 -5.12
CA THR A 569 -9.16 35.82 -4.54
C THR A 569 -8.22 35.89 -3.33
N MET A 570 -8.26 34.87 -2.46
CA MET A 570 -7.39 34.80 -1.27
C MET A 570 -5.90 34.68 -1.59
N THR A 571 -5.56 34.23 -2.80
CA THR A 571 -4.18 34.03 -3.25
C THR A 571 -3.75 35.09 -4.28
N ASN A 572 -4.53 36.17 -4.44
CA ASN A 572 -4.29 37.23 -5.43
C ASN A 572 -4.07 36.68 -6.85
N GLY A 573 -4.82 35.65 -7.23
CA GLY A 573 -4.73 35.01 -8.54
C GLY A 573 -3.60 33.98 -8.69
N VAL A 574 -2.74 33.80 -7.68
CA VAL A 574 -1.68 32.78 -7.69
C VAL A 574 -2.28 31.41 -7.35
N TYR A 575 -1.95 30.38 -8.12
CA TYR A 575 -2.36 29.01 -7.86
C TYR A 575 -1.15 28.08 -7.85
N THR A 576 -1.11 27.16 -6.88
CA THR A 576 -0.09 26.11 -6.75
C THR A 576 -0.74 24.82 -6.24
N PHE A 577 -1.25 24.00 -7.15
CA PHE A 577 -1.96 22.76 -6.82
C PHE A 577 -1.16 21.52 -7.19
N GLU A 578 -1.19 20.51 -6.31
CA GLU A 578 -0.55 19.21 -6.52
C GLU A 578 -1.56 18.10 -6.31
N VAL A 579 -1.77 17.26 -7.32
CA VAL A 579 -2.69 16.12 -7.27
C VAL A 579 -1.89 14.83 -7.28
N PHE A 580 -2.15 13.96 -6.32
CA PHE A 580 -1.53 12.65 -6.15
C PHE A 580 -2.58 11.56 -6.33
N GLY A 581 -2.26 10.55 -7.12
CA GLY A 581 -3.08 9.36 -7.34
C GLY A 581 -2.27 8.07 -7.16
N PRO A 582 -2.88 6.90 -7.47
CA PRO A 582 -2.20 5.61 -7.36
C PRO A 582 -1.05 5.47 -8.36
N ASN A 583 -0.15 4.52 -8.09
CA ASN A 583 1.01 4.16 -8.94
C ASN A 583 1.84 5.35 -9.46
N GLY A 584 2.21 6.27 -8.55
CA GLY A 584 3.07 7.42 -8.90
C GLY A 584 2.40 8.48 -9.78
N PHE A 585 1.07 8.44 -9.96
CA PHE A 585 0.36 9.46 -10.71
C PHE A 585 0.42 10.82 -10.01
N VAL A 586 0.98 11.83 -10.69
CA VAL A 586 1.09 13.20 -10.17
C VAL A 586 0.73 14.23 -11.23
N ARG A 587 0.01 15.27 -10.82
CA ARG A 587 -0.12 16.53 -11.58
C ARG A 587 0.24 17.71 -10.69
N LYS A 588 1.11 18.61 -11.17
CA LYS A 588 1.34 19.91 -10.52
C LYS A 588 0.94 21.05 -11.44
N PHE A 589 0.20 22.01 -10.90
CA PHE A 589 -0.27 23.20 -11.59
C PHE A 589 0.23 24.45 -10.85
N ALA A 590 1.06 25.26 -11.50
CA ALA A 590 1.47 26.55 -10.97
C ALA A 590 1.23 27.68 -11.99
N GLY A 591 0.89 28.85 -11.49
CA GLY A 591 0.74 30.06 -12.30
C GLY A 591 0.04 31.21 -11.58
N ASN A 592 -0.19 32.29 -12.32
CA ASN A 592 -0.89 33.46 -11.84
C ASN A 592 -1.87 33.99 -12.89
N THR A 593 -3.15 34.07 -12.55
CA THR A 593 -4.22 34.56 -13.46
C THR A 593 -3.99 36.00 -13.92
N GLN A 594 -3.34 36.84 -13.11
CA GLN A 594 -3.02 38.22 -13.43
C GLN A 594 -1.87 38.30 -14.45
N GLN A 595 -0.82 37.47 -14.28
CA GLN A 595 0.29 37.42 -15.25
C GLN A 595 -0.14 36.84 -16.60
N ALA A 596 -1.09 35.90 -16.61
CA ALA A 596 -1.71 35.38 -17.84
C ALA A 596 -2.45 36.46 -18.69
N THR A 597 -2.65 37.67 -18.15
CA THR A 597 -3.23 38.82 -18.88
C THR A 597 -2.23 39.95 -19.12
N ALA A 598 -1.03 39.85 -18.54
CA ALA A 598 0.01 40.87 -18.66
C ALA A 598 0.60 40.90 -20.08
N ARG A 599 0.94 42.11 -20.54
CA ARG A 599 1.64 42.32 -21.81
C ARG A 599 3.08 41.83 -21.68
N ASN A 600 3.55 41.05 -22.65
CA ASN A 600 4.88 40.45 -22.64
C ASN A 600 5.99 41.52 -22.88
N ALA A 601 6.50 42.08 -21.77
CA ALA A 601 7.44 43.20 -21.79
C ALA A 601 8.78 42.89 -22.48
N GLN A 602 9.15 41.59 -22.60
CA GLN A 602 10.44 41.17 -23.14
C GLN A 602 10.55 41.33 -24.68
N PHE A 603 9.43 41.47 -25.40
CA PHE A 603 9.38 41.60 -26.86
C PHE A 603 8.71 42.90 -27.36
N ALA A 604 8.75 43.96 -26.54
CA ALA A 604 8.08 45.24 -26.80
C ALA A 604 8.48 45.99 -28.10
N GLY A 605 9.47 45.49 -28.87
CA GLY A 605 9.96 46.10 -30.12
C GLY A 605 9.42 45.53 -31.43
N GLY A 606 8.63 44.45 -31.42
CA GLY A 606 8.10 43.82 -32.65
C GLY A 606 6.60 44.05 -32.85
N HIS A 607 6.19 44.60 -33.99
CA HIS A 607 4.77 44.81 -34.33
C HIS A 607 3.99 43.47 -34.24
N GLY A 608 3.14 43.33 -33.22
CA GLY A 608 2.27 42.16 -32.99
C GLY A 608 2.63 41.25 -31.81
N ASN A 609 3.83 41.37 -31.23
CA ASN A 609 4.39 40.38 -30.29
C ASN A 609 4.15 40.64 -28.78
N ASN A 610 3.36 41.66 -28.43
CA ASN A 610 3.13 42.09 -27.04
C ASN A 610 1.73 41.73 -26.49
N LYS A 611 1.08 40.72 -27.07
CA LYS A 611 -0.25 40.25 -26.67
C LYS A 611 -0.12 39.07 -25.69
N PRO A 612 -1.02 38.95 -24.68
CA PRO A 612 -0.94 37.86 -23.72
C PRO A 612 -1.24 36.50 -24.39
N ALA A 613 -0.42 35.50 -24.07
CA ALA A 613 -0.69 34.10 -24.34
C ALA A 613 -1.45 33.50 -23.15
N GLN A 614 -2.30 32.50 -23.40
CA GLN A 614 -3.01 31.76 -22.35
C GLN A 614 -2.88 30.26 -22.64
N PRO A 615 -1.68 29.69 -22.43
CA PRO A 615 -1.42 28.29 -22.71
C PRO A 615 -2.12 27.38 -21.68
N GLU A 616 -2.60 26.24 -22.14
CA GLU A 616 -2.97 25.10 -21.30
C GLU A 616 -2.45 23.80 -21.94
N VAL A 617 -2.18 22.81 -21.09
CA VAL A 617 -1.68 21.49 -21.49
C VAL A 617 -2.61 20.42 -20.96
N LYS A 618 -3.00 19.49 -21.84
CA LYS A 618 -3.70 18.27 -21.46
C LYS A 618 -2.89 17.05 -21.87
N VAL A 619 -2.92 16.02 -21.02
CA VAL A 619 -2.35 14.71 -21.34
C VAL A 619 -3.47 13.82 -21.89
N GLN A 620 -3.17 13.09 -22.96
CA GLN A 620 -4.00 12.03 -23.50
C GLN A 620 -3.17 10.76 -23.60
N TYR A 621 -3.78 9.61 -23.33
CA TYR A 621 -3.06 8.34 -23.37
C TYR A 621 -3.23 7.69 -24.74
N ASP A 622 -2.16 7.09 -25.22
CA ASP A 622 -2.16 6.12 -26.31
C ASP A 622 -1.88 4.76 -25.71
N VAL A 623 -2.91 4.21 -25.06
CA VAL A 623 -2.85 2.94 -24.33
C VAL A 623 -2.34 1.81 -25.21
N ALA A 624 -2.78 1.77 -26.47
CA ALA A 624 -2.42 0.72 -27.42
C ALA A 624 -0.89 0.64 -27.66
N ASN A 625 -0.20 1.78 -27.69
CA ASN A 625 1.25 1.84 -27.88
C ASN A 625 2.02 2.14 -26.59
N GLY A 626 1.33 2.38 -25.47
CA GLY A 626 1.92 2.73 -24.18
C GLY A 626 2.63 4.10 -24.20
N ASN A 627 2.04 5.09 -24.86
CA ASN A 627 2.59 6.44 -25.02
C ASN A 627 1.62 7.51 -24.48
N VAL A 628 2.08 8.75 -24.42
CA VAL A 628 1.21 9.91 -24.15
C VAL A 628 1.27 10.91 -25.29
N PHE A 629 0.16 11.62 -25.51
CA PHE A 629 0.07 12.82 -26.32
C PHE A 629 -0.13 14.03 -25.41
N LEU A 630 0.67 15.07 -25.64
CA LEU A 630 0.46 16.36 -25.01
C LEU A 630 -0.30 17.27 -25.97
N LYS A 631 -1.52 17.66 -25.60
CA LYS A 631 -2.31 18.65 -26.31
C LYS A 631 -2.08 20.01 -25.69
N PHE A 632 -1.40 20.87 -26.44
CA PHE A 632 -1.17 22.27 -26.09
C PHE A 632 -2.26 23.12 -26.72
N SER A 633 -2.85 24.02 -25.97
CA SER A 633 -3.84 24.98 -26.47
C SER A 633 -3.51 26.38 -26.01
N ASN A 634 -3.81 27.38 -26.83
CA ASN A 634 -3.59 28.78 -26.49
C ASN A 634 -4.86 29.60 -26.77
N LYS A 635 -5.60 29.94 -25.70
CA LYS A 635 -6.79 30.80 -25.81
C LYS A 635 -6.45 32.29 -25.88
N GLY A 636 -5.18 32.64 -25.72
CA GLY A 636 -4.68 34.00 -25.75
C GLY A 636 -4.62 34.57 -27.16
N SER A 637 -4.19 35.83 -27.24
CA SER A 637 -4.09 36.58 -28.49
C SER A 637 -2.65 36.79 -28.97
N GLY A 638 -1.66 36.37 -28.16
CA GLY A 638 -0.25 36.27 -28.52
C GLY A 638 0.21 34.83 -28.76
N LEU A 639 1.42 34.66 -29.30
CA LEU A 639 2.08 33.35 -29.46
C LEU A 639 2.50 32.80 -28.10
N ALA A 640 2.18 31.54 -27.78
CA ALA A 640 2.70 30.87 -26.59
C ALA A 640 4.01 30.16 -26.93
N ARG A 641 5.10 30.50 -26.22
CA ARG A 641 6.40 29.83 -26.34
C ARG A 641 6.61 28.93 -25.14
N LEU A 642 6.43 27.63 -25.33
CA LEU A 642 6.52 26.64 -24.26
C LEU A 642 7.79 25.80 -24.41
N THR A 643 8.25 25.27 -23.29
CA THR A 643 9.33 24.26 -23.25
C THR A 643 8.83 23.04 -22.48
N VAL A 644 8.93 21.87 -23.08
CA VAL A 644 8.68 20.58 -22.42
C VAL A 644 10.02 19.97 -22.01
N THR A 645 10.18 19.68 -20.73
CA THR A 645 11.37 19.03 -20.15
C THR A 645 10.99 17.68 -19.58
N ASP A 646 11.76 16.64 -19.92
CA ASP A 646 11.70 15.36 -19.22
C ASP A 646 12.57 15.44 -17.97
N ASN A 647 11.95 15.23 -16.81
CA ASN A 647 12.58 15.38 -15.51
C ASN A 647 13.34 14.10 -15.08
N ALA A 648 13.21 12.99 -15.80
CA ALA A 648 13.58 11.68 -15.26
C ALA A 648 14.20 10.70 -16.26
N TYR A 649 13.69 10.64 -17.49
CA TYR A 649 13.95 9.53 -18.41
C TYR A 649 14.83 9.89 -19.61
N GLY A 650 15.41 11.10 -19.59
CA GLY A 650 16.49 11.50 -20.50
C GLY A 650 16.07 11.98 -21.89
N ALA A 651 14.76 12.19 -22.14
CA ALA A 651 14.34 12.83 -23.37
C ALA A 651 14.83 14.30 -23.42
N ARG A 652 15.30 14.73 -24.59
CA ARG A 652 15.76 16.12 -24.78
C ARG A 652 14.61 17.11 -24.61
N PRO A 653 14.84 18.29 -24.00
CA PRO A 653 13.83 19.34 -23.95
C PRO A 653 13.35 19.73 -25.35
N ARG A 654 12.03 19.98 -25.49
CA ARG A 654 11.40 20.34 -26.77
C ARG A 654 10.71 21.71 -26.67
N PRO A 655 11.04 22.66 -27.56
CA PRO A 655 10.30 23.90 -27.67
C PRO A 655 8.98 23.66 -28.44
N VAL A 656 7.88 24.23 -27.95
CA VAL A 656 6.56 24.15 -28.57
C VAL A 656 6.02 25.57 -28.77
N LEU A 657 5.65 25.91 -30.00
CA LEU A 657 5.11 27.22 -30.36
C LEU A 657 3.64 27.09 -30.70
N VAL A 658 2.74 27.64 -29.86
CA VAL A 658 1.29 27.54 -30.08
C VAL A 658 0.71 28.89 -30.49
N PRO A 659 0.30 29.06 -31.77
CA PRO A 659 -0.30 30.30 -32.24
C PRO A 659 -1.55 30.71 -31.44
N ALA A 660 -1.89 32.00 -31.51
CA ALA A 660 -3.09 32.53 -30.87
C ALA A 660 -4.35 31.79 -31.36
N GLY A 661 -5.20 31.34 -30.42
CA GLY A 661 -6.43 30.61 -30.71
C GLY A 661 -6.22 29.18 -31.25
N ALA A 662 -4.99 28.68 -31.33
CA ALA A 662 -4.67 27.38 -31.91
C ALA A 662 -4.47 26.29 -30.84
N HIS A 663 -4.38 25.04 -31.31
CA HIS A 663 -3.88 23.91 -30.54
C HIS A 663 -2.90 23.09 -31.38
N ILE A 664 -1.98 22.41 -30.70
CA ILE A 664 -0.98 21.51 -31.28
C ILE A 664 -0.91 20.26 -30.40
N GLU A 665 -0.67 19.11 -31.01
CA GLU A 665 -0.49 17.84 -30.31
C GLU A 665 0.91 17.29 -30.61
N GLU A 666 1.62 16.87 -29.57
CA GLU A 666 2.91 16.20 -29.70
C GLU A 666 2.89 14.84 -29.02
N ALA A 667 3.41 13.82 -29.72
CA ALA A 667 3.60 12.49 -29.18
C ALA A 667 4.85 12.42 -28.30
N TRP A 668 4.74 11.70 -27.19
CA TRP A 668 5.86 11.31 -26.34
C TRP A 668 5.96 9.78 -26.30
N VAL A 669 7.01 9.26 -26.93
CA VAL A 669 7.29 7.82 -26.98
C VAL A 669 7.96 7.40 -25.68
N LEU A 670 7.37 6.43 -24.98
CA LEU A 670 7.77 6.03 -23.62
C LEU A 670 8.37 4.61 -23.55
N ALA A 671 8.59 3.95 -24.69
CA ALA A 671 9.11 2.58 -24.70
C ALA A 671 10.46 2.44 -23.98
N SER A 672 11.35 3.46 -24.05
CA SER A 672 12.65 3.45 -23.39
C SER A 672 12.58 3.65 -21.87
N SER A 673 11.49 4.22 -21.37
CA SER A 673 11.21 4.42 -19.95
C SER A 673 10.23 3.38 -19.42
N HIS A 674 9.95 2.33 -20.18
CA HIS A 674 8.96 1.32 -19.81
C HIS A 674 7.60 1.94 -19.48
N HIS A 675 7.14 2.86 -20.32
CA HIS A 675 5.84 3.54 -20.22
C HIS A 675 5.70 4.54 -19.06
N TRP A 676 6.78 4.80 -18.31
CA TRP A 676 6.85 5.89 -17.33
C TRP A 676 7.10 7.25 -17.99
N TYR A 677 6.53 8.31 -17.44
CA TYR A 677 6.75 9.70 -17.88
C TYR A 677 6.78 10.66 -16.69
N ASP A 678 7.59 11.72 -16.81
CA ASP A 678 7.62 12.86 -15.88
C ASP A 678 8.03 14.11 -16.68
N LEU A 679 7.05 14.86 -17.14
CA LEU A 679 7.21 15.97 -18.07
C LEU A 679 6.80 17.28 -17.40
N THR A 680 7.66 18.29 -17.44
CA THR A 680 7.31 19.66 -17.04
C THR A 680 7.17 20.54 -18.28
N VAL A 681 6.03 21.22 -18.41
CA VAL A 681 5.83 22.27 -19.41
C VAL A 681 5.89 23.63 -18.72
N THR A 682 6.82 24.48 -19.16
CA THR A 682 6.96 25.88 -18.71
C THR A 682 6.72 26.86 -19.86
N SER A 683 6.38 28.10 -19.52
CA SER A 683 6.27 29.20 -20.48
C SER A 683 7.54 30.05 -20.46
N ASN A 684 8.07 30.38 -21.64
CA ASN A 684 9.18 31.33 -21.77
C ASN A 684 8.70 32.78 -21.61
N ASP A 685 7.39 33.01 -21.65
CA ASP A 685 6.75 34.32 -21.63
C ASP A 685 6.07 34.62 -20.27
N ASP A 686 5.90 33.60 -19.42
CA ASP A 686 5.30 33.68 -18.08
C ASP A 686 6.06 32.75 -17.15
N ALA A 687 6.95 33.32 -16.32
CA ALA A 687 7.78 32.56 -15.39
C ALA A 687 6.98 31.87 -14.27
N SER A 688 5.71 32.26 -14.06
CA SER A 688 4.84 31.62 -13.08
C SER A 688 4.20 30.32 -13.63
N PHE A 689 4.04 30.20 -14.95
CA PHE A 689 3.32 29.08 -15.55
C PHE A 689 4.17 27.79 -15.55
N SER A 690 3.65 26.76 -14.87
CA SER A 690 4.19 25.41 -14.91
C SER A 690 3.10 24.34 -14.87
N ARG A 691 3.31 23.26 -15.63
CA ARG A 691 2.50 22.04 -15.63
C ARG A 691 3.43 20.84 -15.52
N ARG A 692 3.49 20.16 -14.36
CA ARG A 692 4.23 18.90 -14.22
C ARG A 692 3.28 17.72 -14.31
N LEU A 693 3.63 16.74 -15.13
CA LEU A 693 2.79 15.64 -15.57
C LEU A 693 3.59 14.36 -15.39
N ALA A 694 3.29 13.56 -14.36
CA ALA A 694 4.02 12.32 -14.10
C ALA A 694 3.07 11.13 -13.87
N GLY A 695 3.56 9.94 -14.21
CA GLY A 695 2.87 8.68 -14.01
C GLY A 695 3.37 7.57 -14.93
N HIS A 696 2.57 6.52 -15.04
CA HIS A 696 2.80 5.37 -15.92
C HIS A 696 1.59 5.18 -16.83
N VAL A 697 1.82 4.78 -18.08
CA VAL A 697 0.75 4.39 -19.01
C VAL A 697 0.52 2.89 -18.89
N GLU A 698 -0.58 2.50 -18.26
CA GLU A 698 -1.00 1.11 -18.19
C GLU A 698 -1.54 0.64 -19.55
N ASN A 699 -0.97 -0.44 -20.09
CA ASN A 699 -1.37 -1.00 -21.39
C ASN A 699 -1.84 -2.47 -21.30
N GLY A 700 -2.18 -2.92 -20.09
CA GLY A 700 -2.62 -4.28 -19.81
C GLY A 700 -1.51 -5.34 -19.84
N ARG A 701 -0.23 -4.94 -19.93
CA ARG A 701 0.92 -5.86 -19.90
C ARG A 701 1.80 -5.59 -18.68
N PRO A 702 2.48 -6.61 -18.14
CA PRO A 702 3.48 -6.38 -17.10
C PRO A 702 4.55 -5.38 -17.55
N SER A 703 5.02 -4.57 -16.60
CA SER A 703 6.02 -3.52 -16.80
C SER A 703 7.16 -3.70 -15.77
N ILE A 704 7.80 -2.60 -15.38
CA ILE A 704 8.76 -2.53 -14.28
C ILE A 704 8.39 -1.38 -13.34
N SER A 705 8.83 -1.47 -12.09
CA SER A 705 8.81 -0.35 -11.14
C SER A 705 9.55 0.87 -11.72
N ASP A 706 9.20 2.08 -11.29
CA ASP A 706 9.79 3.34 -11.77
C ASP A 706 11.33 3.28 -11.77
N PRO A 707 11.99 3.30 -12.95
CA PRO A 707 13.44 3.16 -13.03
C PRO A 707 14.20 4.40 -12.56
N ALA A 708 13.51 5.53 -12.34
CA ALA A 708 14.08 6.77 -11.87
C ALA A 708 13.88 6.99 -10.36
N ALA A 709 13.21 6.06 -9.66
CA ALA A 709 13.13 6.02 -8.19
C ALA A 709 14.41 5.40 -7.62
N VAL A 710 15.44 6.23 -7.38
CA VAL A 710 16.78 5.75 -6.99
C VAL A 710 17.28 6.28 -5.65
N ALA A 711 16.64 7.31 -5.10
CA ALA A 711 17.02 7.93 -3.84
C ALA A 711 15.83 8.68 -3.21
N PRO A 712 15.82 8.86 -1.87
CA PRO A 712 14.80 9.65 -1.21
C PRO A 712 14.78 11.11 -1.68
N VAL A 713 13.59 11.63 -1.93
CA VAL A 713 13.39 13.06 -2.17
C VAL A 713 13.37 13.81 -0.84
N LEU A 714 14.42 14.58 -0.58
CA LEU A 714 14.61 15.35 0.67
C LEU A 714 14.18 16.83 0.54
N VAL A 715 13.81 17.26 -0.66
CA VAL A 715 13.31 18.61 -0.96
C VAL A 715 12.13 18.49 -1.91
N VAL A 716 10.99 19.07 -1.55
CA VAL A 716 9.83 19.15 -2.45
C VAL A 716 10.00 20.33 -3.41
N SER A 717 9.75 20.08 -4.69
CA SER A 717 9.90 21.04 -5.81
C SER A 717 8.64 21.84 -6.07
#